data_AF-A0A8H7W0I4-F1
#
_entry.id   AF-A0A8H7W0I4-F1
#
_cell.length_a   1.000
_cell.length_b   1.000
_cell.length_c   1.000
_cell.angle_alpha   90.00
_cell.angle_beta   90.00
_cell.angle_gamma   90.00
#
_symmetry.space_group_name_H-M   'P 1'
#
loop_
_entity.id
_entity.type
_entity.pdbx_description
1 polymer ?
#
loop_
_entity_poly.entity_id
_entity_poly.type
_entity_poly.pdbx_seq_one_letter_code
_entity_poly.pdbx_strand_id
1 'polypeptide(L)'
;MAVPTSNTPPATSIADLITEFHKTKGSVPPLLIGATTTLIDDSVYLFGGRLQSTRQISNRVYILDLKTKTWTTVIPENKAPSPRYFHSANSDEKNYILFYGGMGVRCTEDGGEELAPLNDLFFLNVSTMSWEYPIEADDAPTHRYAHLSSFVKDRLIVMGGQDVNNEYLTDIQIYDFKKRNWCTPLSTQQFQYGAYRSAAIAVTPVQLTPPFAPSMDLLSEPFQDTSSFQETEITLHTYSNFSTNDVFRQLHSWKLNMKNEMIEMKDQSENIVLGSTLPPPLRFPTAFICGQQFILAGPHLSSANQQYQIWAFDMSSCIWTKIEAGHVLSQGSWLKGLLCENSNRFLVFGHPDRSMANDYKDRVQSFEHLACVNIEIFGIYRPPRPSYSAFGQGLGLSLLKDPALSDLKLITTDGQHILVNSAVLAQRWTSIRQLLKPILSPQPTIISTDSELLETDKRELSFPDTYVVLVAFLQFIYTDHLVTAQQHQPHILARLLFIADLFDIPRLKELAIHALHQMLNIQTASMIYESAILSNAISLQIRALRVLLNAKKIIQRQKQMENERPANLSPTTRTDPHSTSRFLQKYEQNQPGFSPSVRTVPRSNTLSFNSSTHHNRTPSQKSIIPESPPSTPGKTMKLPNFRIRQTSNSDNESPISSATSSPKLTPSSSTTKQHTLPVKSHSSFWRNNNNNNNNQPKNSQLENKPSKSEGTARLGTFNFLHNYN
;
A
#
# COMPACT_ATOMS: atom_id res chain seq x y z
N MET A 1 -27.96 -20.61 44.24
CA MET A 1 -27.67 -20.50 42.79
C MET A 1 -26.25 -19.96 42.66
N ALA A 2 -25.35 -20.71 42.01
CA ALA A 2 -23.95 -20.29 41.88
C ALA A 2 -23.79 -19.33 40.68
N VAL A 3 -23.04 -18.25 40.87
CA VAL A 3 -22.61 -17.35 39.80
C VAL A 3 -21.32 -17.91 39.19
N PRO A 4 -21.26 -18.22 37.88
CA PRO A 4 -20.03 -18.66 37.26
C PRO A 4 -19.14 -17.45 36.94
N THR A 5 -18.13 -17.20 37.78
CA THR A 5 -17.04 -16.27 37.48
C THR A 5 -15.99 -16.96 36.60
N SER A 6 -16.06 -16.78 35.28
CA SER A 6 -15.01 -17.23 34.35
C SER A 6 -14.18 -16.06 33.83
N ASN A 7 -13.26 -15.56 34.67
CA ASN A 7 -12.19 -14.67 34.22
C ASN A 7 -11.10 -15.48 33.49
N THR A 8 -11.38 -15.87 32.25
CA THR A 8 -10.34 -16.18 31.26
C THR A 8 -10.31 -15.03 30.26
N PRO A 9 -9.14 -14.42 29.97
CA PRO A 9 -9.05 -13.47 28.87
C PRO A 9 -9.52 -14.19 27.59
N PRO A 10 -10.39 -13.58 26.77
CA PRO A 10 -10.82 -14.21 25.54
C PRO A 10 -9.58 -14.46 24.68
N ALA A 11 -9.40 -15.70 24.22
CA ALA A 11 -8.33 -16.02 23.30
C ALA A 11 -8.54 -15.19 22.03
N THR A 12 -7.69 -14.16 21.83
CA THR A 12 -7.77 -13.25 20.68
C THR A 12 -7.80 -14.08 19.40
N SER A 13 -8.91 -13.98 18.67
CA SER A 13 -9.10 -14.74 17.44
C SER A 13 -8.13 -14.23 16.39
N ILE A 14 -7.69 -15.10 15.48
CA ILE A 14 -6.91 -14.67 14.31
C ILE A 14 -7.70 -13.62 13.50
N ALA A 15 -9.04 -13.64 13.57
CA ALA A 15 -9.88 -12.60 12.97
C ALA A 15 -9.65 -11.20 13.57
N ASP A 16 -9.40 -11.10 14.87
CA ASP A 16 -9.21 -9.82 15.59
C ASP A 16 -7.83 -9.22 15.28
N LEU A 17 -6.88 -10.06 14.87
CA LEU A 17 -5.56 -9.67 14.37
C LEU A 17 -5.56 -9.30 12.88
N ILE A 18 -6.61 -9.62 12.13
CA ILE A 18 -6.78 -9.26 10.72
C ILE A 18 -7.48 -7.90 10.58
N THR A 19 -8.49 -7.63 11.40
CA THR A 19 -9.34 -6.43 11.28
C THR A 19 -9.47 -5.72 12.62
N GLU A 20 -8.86 -4.53 12.72
CA GLU A 20 -9.01 -3.66 13.89
C GLU A 20 -10.27 -2.80 13.77
N PHE A 21 -11.14 -2.80 14.78
CA PHE A 21 -12.36 -2.01 14.80
C PHE A 21 -12.22 -0.76 15.69
N HIS A 22 -12.61 0.40 15.16
CA HIS A 22 -12.50 1.69 15.84
C HIS A 22 -13.80 2.50 15.70
N LYS A 23 -14.23 3.15 16.80
CA LYS A 23 -15.22 4.24 16.75
C LYS A 23 -14.49 5.57 16.52
N THR A 24 -14.97 6.36 15.56
CA THR A 24 -14.44 7.70 15.28
C THR A 24 -15.04 8.73 16.25
N LYS A 25 -14.36 9.86 16.43
CA LYS A 25 -14.74 10.91 17.39
C LYS A 25 -14.52 12.32 16.81
N GLY A 26 -14.90 13.35 17.54
CA GLY A 26 -14.78 14.74 17.09
C GLY A 26 -15.98 15.19 16.25
N SER A 27 -15.74 15.97 15.20
CA SER A 27 -16.75 16.48 14.27
C SER A 27 -17.17 15.41 13.26
N VAL A 28 -17.69 14.28 13.74
CA VAL A 28 -18.07 13.13 12.90
C VAL A 28 -19.08 13.56 11.82
N PRO A 29 -18.85 13.25 10.53
CA PRO A 29 -19.79 13.56 9.46
C PRO A 29 -21.17 12.94 9.71
N PRO A 30 -22.27 13.63 9.37
CA PRO A 30 -23.60 13.05 9.43
C PRO A 30 -23.75 11.93 8.38
N LEU A 31 -24.90 11.26 8.41
CA LEU A 31 -25.28 10.26 7.41
C LEU A 31 -25.47 10.94 6.04
N LEU A 32 -24.62 10.57 5.08
CA LEU A 32 -24.50 11.25 3.78
C LEU A 32 -24.73 10.28 2.61
N ILE A 33 -25.36 10.79 1.55
CA ILE A 33 -25.58 10.08 0.29
C ILE A 33 -24.63 10.66 -0.75
N GLY A 34 -23.85 9.80 -1.41
CA GLY A 34 -22.98 10.19 -2.53
C GLY A 34 -21.88 11.21 -2.19
N ALA A 35 -21.42 11.24 -0.94
CA ALA A 35 -20.19 11.95 -0.58
C ALA A 35 -18.97 11.23 -1.19
N THR A 36 -17.89 11.96 -1.45
CA THR A 36 -16.61 11.34 -1.80
C THR A 36 -15.69 11.31 -0.60
N THR A 37 -14.77 10.34 -0.62
CA THR A 37 -13.64 10.29 0.30
C THR A 37 -12.37 9.99 -0.47
N THR A 38 -11.29 10.68 -0.13
CA THR A 38 -9.94 10.46 -0.67
C THR A 38 -8.94 10.35 0.47
N LEU A 39 -7.80 9.72 0.20
CA LEU A 39 -6.71 9.57 1.15
C LEU A 39 -5.49 10.33 0.61
N ILE A 40 -4.88 11.13 1.48
CA ILE A 40 -3.53 11.68 1.31
C ILE A 40 -2.81 11.45 2.65
N ASP A 41 -1.66 10.79 2.60
CA ASP A 41 -0.92 10.29 3.76
C ASP A 41 -1.80 9.55 4.78
N ASP A 42 -1.78 9.99 6.05
CA ASP A 42 -2.58 9.44 7.14
C ASP A 42 -3.93 10.18 7.33
N SER A 43 -4.37 10.97 6.34
CA SER A 43 -5.59 11.80 6.44
C SER A 43 -6.64 11.42 5.40
N VAL A 44 -7.84 11.07 5.86
CA VAL A 44 -8.99 10.84 4.97
C VAL A 44 -9.81 12.12 4.87
N TYR A 45 -9.90 12.66 3.65
CA TYR A 45 -10.67 13.83 3.31
C TYR A 45 -12.05 13.39 2.82
N LEU A 46 -13.11 13.95 3.37
CA LEU A 46 -14.49 13.78 2.93
C LEU A 46 -15.04 15.11 2.44
N PHE A 47 -15.69 15.11 1.27
CA PHE A 47 -16.31 16.31 0.71
C PHE A 47 -17.73 16.06 0.18
N GLY A 48 -18.58 17.06 0.42
CA GLY A 48 -19.93 17.17 -0.12
C GLY A 48 -20.90 16.11 0.38
N GLY A 49 -21.68 15.55 -0.55
CA GLY A 49 -22.76 14.61 -0.27
C GLY A 49 -24.09 15.28 0.08
N ARG A 50 -25.15 14.48 0.17
CA ARG A 50 -26.50 14.93 0.53
C ARG A 50 -26.93 14.31 1.86
N LEU A 51 -27.37 15.14 2.82
CA LEU A 51 -27.75 14.69 4.17
C LEU A 51 -28.97 13.76 4.10
N GLN A 52 -28.93 12.61 4.79
CA GLN A 52 -30.08 11.69 4.85
C GLN A 52 -31.32 12.35 5.48
N SER A 53 -31.12 13.12 6.55
CA SER A 53 -32.19 13.68 7.38
C SER A 53 -32.95 14.82 6.71
N THR A 54 -32.24 15.79 6.12
CA THR A 54 -32.83 17.02 5.55
C THR A 54 -32.90 17.01 4.02
N ARG A 55 -32.26 16.05 3.35
CA ARG A 55 -31.99 16.04 1.90
C ARG A 55 -31.20 17.24 1.37
N GLN A 56 -30.69 18.11 2.25
CA GLN A 56 -29.83 19.22 1.88
C GLN A 56 -28.52 18.70 1.27
N ILE A 57 -28.07 19.33 0.17
CA ILE A 57 -26.77 19.05 -0.41
C ILE A 57 -25.70 19.88 0.30
N SER A 58 -24.53 19.30 0.53
CA SER A 58 -23.39 19.89 1.24
C SER A 58 -22.22 20.19 0.30
N ASN A 59 -21.41 21.18 0.65
CA ASN A 59 -20.02 21.39 0.18
C ASN A 59 -19.02 21.40 1.36
N ARG A 60 -19.42 20.93 2.55
CA ARG A 60 -18.53 20.86 3.72
C ARG A 60 -17.39 19.87 3.49
N VAL A 61 -16.22 20.21 4.01
CA VAL A 61 -15.04 19.34 4.09
C VAL A 61 -14.88 18.83 5.51
N TYR A 62 -14.61 17.53 5.64
CA TYR A 62 -14.23 16.89 6.90
C TYR A 62 -12.92 16.15 6.71
N ILE A 63 -12.05 16.16 7.71
CA ILE A 63 -10.77 15.46 7.70
C ILE A 63 -10.70 14.52 8.90
N LEU A 64 -10.47 13.23 8.64
CA LEU A 64 -10.17 12.22 9.65
C LEU A 64 -8.66 11.99 9.70
N ASP A 65 -8.06 12.31 10.84
CA ASP A 65 -6.72 11.82 11.18
C ASP A 65 -6.80 10.32 11.54
N LEU A 66 -6.11 9.47 10.76
CA LEU A 66 -6.08 8.03 10.96
C LEU A 66 -5.26 7.57 12.17
N LYS A 67 -4.43 8.42 12.76
CA LYS A 67 -3.69 8.12 14.01
C LYS A 67 -4.59 8.35 15.23
N THR A 68 -5.22 9.51 15.34
CA THR A 68 -6.09 9.81 16.50
C THR A 68 -7.53 9.31 16.35
N LYS A 69 -7.94 8.90 15.15
CA LYS A 69 -9.33 8.55 14.75
C LYS A 69 -10.33 9.70 14.97
N THR A 70 -9.84 10.95 14.84
CA THR A 70 -10.62 12.17 15.11
C THR A 70 -10.99 12.87 13.81
N TRP A 71 -12.29 13.09 13.60
CA TRP A 71 -12.82 13.94 12.55
C TRP A 71 -12.77 15.42 12.97
N THR A 72 -12.39 16.27 12.03
CA THR A 72 -12.48 17.74 12.12
C THR A 72 -13.30 18.26 10.94
N THR A 73 -14.13 19.28 11.15
CA THR A 73 -14.66 20.07 10.02
C THR A 73 -13.66 21.18 9.71
N VAL A 74 -13.34 21.38 8.44
CA VAL A 74 -12.53 22.51 7.97
C VAL A 74 -13.32 23.37 6.99
N ILE A 75 -12.94 24.63 6.90
CA ILE A 75 -13.45 25.59 5.90
C ILE A 75 -12.22 26.01 5.09
N PRO A 76 -12.00 25.44 3.89
CA PRO A 76 -10.89 25.85 3.05
C PRO A 76 -11.05 27.30 2.57
N GLU A 77 -9.93 27.96 2.32
CA GLU A 77 -9.85 29.30 1.77
C GLU A 77 -10.33 29.36 0.30
N ASN A 78 -10.50 30.58 -0.21
CA ASN A 78 -11.09 30.91 -1.51
C ASN A 78 -12.58 30.53 -1.63
N LYS A 79 -13.18 30.86 -2.79
CA LYS A 79 -14.58 30.58 -3.10
C LYS A 79 -14.80 29.06 -3.09
N ALA A 80 -15.69 28.58 -2.22
CA ALA A 80 -16.05 27.17 -2.17
C ALA A 80 -16.86 26.74 -3.41
N PRO A 81 -16.71 25.49 -3.88
CA PRO A 81 -17.52 24.91 -4.94
C PRO A 81 -18.99 24.77 -4.52
N SER A 82 -19.87 24.66 -5.52
CA SER A 82 -21.29 24.42 -5.28
C SER A 82 -21.53 23.09 -4.54
N PRO A 83 -22.50 23.03 -3.60
CA PRO A 83 -22.91 21.80 -2.95
C PRO A 83 -23.27 20.68 -3.93
N ARG A 84 -22.70 19.48 -3.73
CA ARG A 84 -22.85 18.37 -4.68
C ARG A 84 -22.73 16.97 -4.08
N TYR A 85 -23.33 15.99 -4.75
CA TYR A 85 -23.24 14.55 -4.45
C TYR A 85 -23.11 13.70 -5.73
N PHE A 86 -22.63 12.45 -5.62
CA PHE A 86 -22.29 11.59 -6.78
C PHE A 86 -21.29 12.22 -7.78
N HIS A 87 -20.47 13.14 -7.31
CA HIS A 87 -19.26 13.61 -8.00
C HIS A 87 -18.13 12.59 -7.80
N SER A 88 -17.03 12.73 -8.54
CA SER A 88 -15.80 11.99 -8.27
C SER A 88 -14.79 12.83 -7.50
N ALA A 89 -13.88 12.16 -6.78
CA ALA A 89 -12.71 12.76 -6.16
C ALA A 89 -11.50 11.83 -6.30
N ASN A 90 -10.35 12.37 -6.68
CA ASN A 90 -9.09 11.61 -6.84
C ASN A 90 -7.92 12.45 -6.28
N SER A 91 -6.98 11.83 -5.57
CA SER A 91 -5.76 12.51 -5.10
C SER A 91 -4.61 12.36 -6.10
N ASP A 92 -3.66 13.29 -6.06
CA ASP A 92 -2.39 13.26 -6.81
C ASP A 92 -1.24 12.56 -6.04
N GLU A 93 -1.57 11.84 -4.96
CA GLU A 93 -0.65 11.30 -3.95
C GLU A 93 0.23 12.34 -3.21
N LYS A 94 -0.02 13.66 -3.36
CA LYS A 94 0.85 14.72 -2.81
C LYS A 94 0.07 15.85 -2.12
N ASN A 95 -0.51 16.75 -2.91
CA ASN A 95 -0.98 18.06 -2.45
C ASN A 95 -2.39 18.41 -2.95
N TYR A 96 -2.95 17.67 -3.89
CA TYR A 96 -4.19 18.04 -4.56
C TYR A 96 -5.22 16.91 -4.54
N ILE A 97 -6.47 17.29 -4.23
CA ILE A 97 -7.64 16.46 -4.49
C ILE A 97 -8.40 17.10 -5.66
N LEU A 98 -8.51 16.36 -6.76
CA LEU A 98 -9.23 16.74 -7.96
C LEU A 98 -10.68 16.26 -7.83
N PHE A 99 -11.63 17.15 -8.05
CA PHE A 99 -13.07 16.87 -8.00
C PHE A 99 -13.72 17.15 -9.36
N TYR A 100 -14.61 16.28 -9.81
CA TYR A 100 -15.29 16.44 -11.10
C TYR A 100 -16.78 16.07 -11.06
N GLY A 101 -17.60 16.93 -11.66
CA GLY A 101 -19.02 16.72 -11.93
C GLY A 101 -19.89 16.50 -10.69
N GLY A 102 -20.85 15.58 -10.79
CA GLY A 102 -21.84 15.24 -9.77
C GLY A 102 -23.19 15.95 -9.95
N MET A 103 -24.11 15.75 -9.00
CA MET A 103 -25.40 16.43 -8.92
C MET A 103 -25.33 17.59 -7.93
N GLY A 104 -25.71 18.79 -8.36
CA GLY A 104 -25.89 19.98 -7.53
C GLY A 104 -27.29 20.58 -7.67
N VAL A 105 -27.44 21.83 -7.21
CA VAL A 105 -28.66 22.64 -7.42
C VAL A 105 -28.36 23.71 -8.46
N ARG A 106 -29.24 23.86 -9.46
CA ARG A 106 -29.31 25.02 -10.34
C ARG A 106 -30.49 25.91 -9.95
N CYS A 107 -30.31 27.22 -10.05
CA CYS A 107 -31.42 28.17 -10.05
C CYS A 107 -32.02 28.20 -11.46
N THR A 108 -33.34 28.07 -11.59
CA THR A 108 -34.06 28.28 -12.85
C THR A 108 -34.31 29.78 -13.09
N GLU A 109 -34.66 30.16 -14.31
CA GLU A 109 -34.97 31.55 -14.66
C GLU A 109 -36.16 32.11 -13.85
N ASP A 110 -37.11 31.24 -13.47
CA ASP A 110 -38.25 31.56 -12.60
C ASP A 110 -37.88 31.67 -11.10
N GLY A 111 -36.59 31.53 -10.74
CA GLY A 111 -36.12 31.56 -9.35
C GLY A 111 -36.38 30.26 -8.56
N GLY A 112 -36.72 29.16 -9.24
CA GLY A 112 -36.86 27.84 -8.64
C GLY A 112 -35.50 27.15 -8.45
N GLU A 113 -35.45 26.15 -7.56
CA GLU A 113 -34.28 25.28 -7.38
C GLU A 113 -34.53 23.90 -7.99
N GLU A 114 -33.64 23.45 -8.88
CA GLU A 114 -33.72 22.13 -9.52
C GLU A 114 -32.41 21.35 -9.35
N LEU A 115 -32.51 20.03 -9.25
CA LEU A 115 -31.33 19.15 -9.27
C LEU A 115 -30.79 19.04 -10.70
N ALA A 116 -29.50 19.34 -10.87
CA ALA A 116 -28.84 19.22 -12.18
C ALA A 116 -27.47 18.54 -12.07
N PRO A 117 -27.05 17.77 -13.09
CA PRO A 117 -25.68 17.30 -13.19
C PRO A 117 -24.74 18.48 -13.48
N LEU A 118 -23.48 18.31 -13.12
CA LEU A 118 -22.39 19.29 -13.22
C LEU A 118 -21.26 18.74 -14.12
N ASN A 119 -20.44 19.62 -14.68
CA ASN A 119 -19.25 19.27 -15.47
C ASN A 119 -17.97 20.04 -15.05
N ASP A 120 -18.02 20.81 -13.96
CA ASP A 120 -16.87 21.56 -13.50
C ASP A 120 -15.81 20.66 -12.85
N LEU A 121 -14.55 21.01 -13.13
CA LEU A 121 -13.35 20.47 -12.50
C LEU A 121 -12.82 21.51 -11.52
N PHE A 122 -12.46 21.11 -10.31
CA PHE A 122 -11.86 21.98 -9.30
C PHE A 122 -10.96 21.18 -8.36
N PHE A 123 -10.13 21.89 -7.60
CA PHE A 123 -9.08 21.29 -6.79
C PHE A 123 -9.15 21.80 -5.34
N LEU A 124 -8.88 20.92 -4.38
CA LEU A 124 -8.50 21.31 -3.02
C LEU A 124 -7.00 21.11 -2.88
N ASN A 125 -6.28 22.20 -2.64
CA ASN A 125 -4.88 22.15 -2.22
C ASN A 125 -4.83 21.85 -0.73
N VAL A 126 -4.34 20.68 -0.34
CA VAL A 126 -4.33 20.24 1.07
C VAL A 126 -3.18 20.82 1.89
N SER A 127 -2.14 21.34 1.23
CA SER A 127 -1.03 22.02 1.91
C SER A 127 -1.43 23.43 2.38
N THR A 128 -2.16 24.18 1.56
CA THR A 128 -2.66 25.52 1.89
C THR A 128 -4.09 25.52 2.44
N MET A 129 -4.81 24.39 2.35
CA MET A 129 -6.25 24.29 2.59
C MET A 129 -7.04 25.34 1.80
N SER A 130 -6.79 25.47 0.50
CA SER A 130 -7.47 26.44 -0.37
C SER A 130 -8.11 25.78 -1.60
N TRP A 131 -9.28 26.28 -2.00
CA TRP A 131 -9.89 25.92 -3.28
C TRP A 131 -9.15 26.58 -4.45
N GLU A 132 -8.91 25.79 -5.50
CA GLU A 132 -8.32 26.24 -6.76
C GLU A 132 -9.19 25.75 -7.93
N TYR A 133 -9.20 26.52 -9.02
CA TYR A 133 -9.98 26.22 -10.22
C TYR A 133 -9.05 26.20 -11.44
N PRO A 134 -9.28 25.32 -12.43
CA PRO A 134 -8.61 25.42 -13.72
C PRO A 134 -9.05 26.71 -14.41
N ILE A 135 -8.23 27.17 -15.37
CA ILE A 135 -8.66 28.21 -16.30
C ILE A 135 -9.80 27.61 -17.13
N GLU A 136 -10.89 28.36 -17.31
CA GLU A 136 -12.05 27.92 -18.07
C GLU A 136 -11.61 27.53 -19.49
N ALA A 137 -11.97 26.31 -19.90
CA ALA A 137 -11.67 25.76 -21.22
C ALA A 137 -12.99 25.53 -21.96
N ASP A 138 -13.07 25.99 -23.21
CA ASP A 138 -14.31 25.95 -24.01
C ASP A 138 -14.83 24.50 -24.23
N ASP A 139 -13.93 23.52 -24.26
CA ASP A 139 -14.20 22.10 -24.52
C ASP A 139 -14.53 21.28 -23.25
N ALA A 140 -15.27 21.84 -22.30
CA ALA A 140 -15.67 21.11 -21.09
C ALA A 140 -16.62 19.91 -21.42
N PRO A 141 -16.42 18.71 -20.82
CA PRO A 141 -17.25 17.56 -21.16
C PRO A 141 -18.70 17.68 -20.74
N THR A 142 -19.54 16.75 -21.21
CA THR A 142 -20.96 16.68 -20.84
C THR A 142 -21.15 16.53 -19.33
N HIS A 143 -22.07 17.33 -18.79
CA HIS A 143 -22.58 17.28 -17.43
C HIS A 143 -22.96 15.86 -17.04
N ARG A 144 -22.43 15.38 -15.91
CA ARG A 144 -22.61 13.99 -15.49
C ARG A 144 -22.49 13.77 -13.99
N TYR A 145 -23.07 12.67 -13.53
CA TYR A 145 -22.92 12.18 -12.16
C TYR A 145 -22.81 10.65 -12.14
N ALA A 146 -22.36 10.10 -11.01
CA ALA A 146 -22.17 8.66 -10.80
C ALA A 146 -21.27 7.99 -11.87
N HIS A 147 -20.37 8.75 -12.48
CA HIS A 147 -19.30 8.28 -13.36
C HIS A 147 -18.20 7.58 -12.57
N LEU A 148 -17.34 6.87 -13.30
CA LEU A 148 -16.07 6.37 -12.77
C LEU A 148 -14.98 7.40 -13.00
N SER A 149 -13.96 7.44 -12.16
CA SER A 149 -12.75 8.20 -12.44
C SER A 149 -11.51 7.60 -11.80
N SER A 150 -10.35 7.89 -12.39
CA SER A 150 -9.05 7.61 -11.83
C SER A 150 -8.06 8.69 -12.24
N PHE A 151 -7.21 9.13 -11.32
CA PHE A 151 -6.07 9.98 -11.62
C PHE A 151 -4.80 9.13 -11.66
N VAL A 152 -3.94 9.32 -12.65
CA VAL A 152 -2.62 8.66 -12.71
C VAL A 152 -1.61 9.53 -13.44
N LYS A 153 -0.41 9.69 -12.84
CA LYS A 153 0.63 10.63 -13.25
C LYS A 153 0.13 12.08 -13.31
N ASP A 154 -0.35 12.49 -14.48
CA ASP A 154 -0.77 13.85 -14.80
C ASP A 154 -2.11 13.84 -15.58
N ARG A 155 -2.87 12.74 -15.52
CA ARG A 155 -4.07 12.51 -16.34
C ARG A 155 -5.23 12.10 -15.44
N LEU A 156 -6.29 12.91 -15.42
CA LEU A 156 -7.58 12.53 -14.84
C LEU A 156 -8.42 11.87 -15.93
N ILE A 157 -8.74 10.59 -15.74
CA ILE A 157 -9.57 9.82 -16.64
C ILE A 157 -10.96 9.71 -16.00
N VAL A 158 -12.00 10.11 -16.72
CA VAL A 158 -13.41 10.01 -16.34
C VAL A 158 -14.11 9.09 -17.35
N MET A 159 -14.88 8.12 -16.88
CA MET A 159 -15.52 7.12 -17.73
C MET A 159 -17.00 6.97 -17.40
N GLY A 160 -17.84 7.10 -18.44
CA GLY A 160 -19.29 6.93 -18.36
C GLY A 160 -19.96 7.86 -17.36
N GLY A 161 -20.87 7.30 -16.54
CA GLY A 161 -21.80 8.03 -15.68
C GLY A 161 -23.16 8.22 -16.33
N GLN A 162 -23.98 9.08 -15.71
CA GLN A 162 -25.33 9.40 -16.15
C GLN A 162 -25.46 10.90 -16.47
N ASP A 163 -26.23 11.21 -17.52
CA ASP A 163 -26.56 12.57 -17.95
C ASP A 163 -27.78 13.15 -17.17
N VAL A 164 -28.33 14.28 -17.64
CA VAL A 164 -29.54 14.91 -17.06
C VAL A 164 -30.80 14.06 -17.21
N ASN A 165 -30.89 13.23 -18.25
CA ASN A 165 -32.01 12.31 -18.50
C ASN A 165 -31.86 10.99 -17.74
N ASN A 166 -30.75 10.80 -17.00
CA ASN A 166 -30.31 9.57 -16.35
C ASN A 166 -29.85 8.46 -17.34
N GLU A 167 -29.61 8.81 -18.61
CA GLU A 167 -29.06 7.91 -19.62
C GLU A 167 -27.57 7.68 -19.39
N TYR A 168 -27.08 6.47 -19.69
CA TYR A 168 -25.67 6.13 -19.50
C TYR A 168 -24.81 6.72 -20.62
N LEU A 169 -23.81 7.49 -20.24
CA LEU A 169 -22.79 8.00 -21.14
C LEU A 169 -21.81 6.86 -21.50
N THR A 170 -21.43 6.77 -22.78
CA THR A 170 -20.55 5.72 -23.32
C THR A 170 -19.23 6.31 -23.85
N ASP A 171 -18.66 7.23 -23.07
CA ASP A 171 -17.44 7.96 -23.38
C ASP A 171 -16.37 7.85 -22.27
N ILE A 172 -15.13 8.10 -22.66
CA ILE A 172 -13.97 8.27 -21.79
C ILE A 172 -13.42 9.67 -22.05
N GLN A 173 -13.43 10.49 -21.02
CA GLN A 173 -12.95 11.87 -21.02
C GLN A 173 -11.60 11.91 -20.29
N ILE A 174 -10.63 12.61 -20.85
CA ILE A 174 -9.27 12.67 -20.30
C ILE A 174 -8.85 14.13 -20.16
N TYR A 175 -8.60 14.59 -18.94
CA TYR A 175 -8.01 15.89 -18.66
C TYR A 175 -6.50 15.74 -18.50
N ASP A 176 -5.73 16.46 -19.32
CA ASP A 176 -4.26 16.50 -19.29
C ASP A 176 -3.81 17.68 -18.41
N PHE A 177 -3.25 17.36 -17.24
CA PHE A 177 -2.86 18.36 -16.24
C PHE A 177 -1.66 19.21 -16.67
N LYS A 178 -0.83 18.73 -17.61
CA LYS A 178 0.30 19.52 -18.17
C LYS A 178 -0.19 20.55 -19.17
N LYS A 179 -1.15 20.17 -20.02
CA LYS A 179 -1.78 21.07 -21.00
C LYS A 179 -2.88 21.93 -20.39
N ARG A 180 -3.40 21.55 -19.21
CA ARG A 180 -4.56 22.13 -18.53
C ARG A 180 -5.83 22.14 -19.40
N ASN A 181 -6.00 21.14 -20.26
CA ASN A 181 -7.17 21.01 -21.12
C ASN A 181 -7.70 19.57 -21.17
N TRP A 182 -8.98 19.43 -21.53
CA TRP A 182 -9.58 18.18 -21.93
C TRP A 182 -9.03 17.73 -23.29
N CYS A 183 -8.92 16.42 -23.47
CA CYS A 183 -8.54 15.79 -24.71
C CYS A 183 -9.78 15.25 -25.44
N THR A 184 -9.62 14.97 -26.74
CA THR A 184 -10.68 14.37 -27.57
C THR A 184 -11.29 13.13 -26.88
N PRO A 185 -12.63 13.05 -26.75
CA PRO A 185 -13.28 11.93 -26.08
C PRO A 185 -13.09 10.62 -26.85
N LEU A 186 -12.91 9.54 -26.10
CA LEU A 186 -12.89 8.18 -26.65
C LEU A 186 -14.25 7.51 -26.41
N SER A 187 -14.67 6.58 -27.27
CA SER A 187 -15.89 5.80 -27.03
C SER A 187 -15.60 4.53 -26.22
N THR A 188 -16.50 4.18 -25.32
CA THR A 188 -16.50 2.88 -24.59
C THR A 188 -17.10 1.74 -25.42
N GLN A 189 -17.23 1.87 -26.75
CA GLN A 189 -17.75 0.82 -27.64
C GLN A 189 -19.11 0.26 -27.19
N GLN A 190 -20.03 1.15 -26.79
CA GLN A 190 -21.37 0.85 -26.25
C GLN A 190 -21.41 0.25 -24.84
N PHE A 191 -20.28 -0.01 -24.17
CA PHE A 191 -20.30 -0.45 -22.77
C PHE A 191 -20.76 0.66 -21.82
N GLN A 192 -21.80 0.37 -21.04
CA GLN A 192 -22.36 1.28 -20.03
C GLN A 192 -21.62 1.11 -18.70
N TYR A 193 -20.89 2.16 -18.30
CA TYR A 193 -20.16 2.19 -17.03
C TYR A 193 -20.74 3.25 -16.09
N GLY A 194 -20.94 2.85 -14.83
CA GLY A 194 -21.36 3.78 -13.78
C GLY A 194 -21.11 3.21 -12.39
N ALA A 195 -20.92 4.10 -11.42
CA ALA A 195 -20.44 3.81 -10.07
C ALA A 195 -21.32 2.80 -9.30
N TYR A 196 -22.56 2.55 -9.72
CA TYR A 196 -23.46 1.56 -9.09
C TYR A 196 -23.00 0.10 -9.22
N ARG A 197 -22.37 -0.24 -10.35
CA ARG A 197 -22.14 -1.63 -10.81
C ARG A 197 -20.75 -1.85 -11.43
N SER A 198 -20.00 -0.78 -11.60
CA SER A 198 -18.70 -0.79 -12.24
C SER A 198 -17.68 -0.05 -11.38
N ALA A 199 -16.41 -0.43 -11.49
CA ALA A 199 -15.29 0.21 -10.80
C ALA A 199 -14.09 0.28 -11.75
N ALA A 200 -13.33 1.36 -11.71
CA ALA A 200 -12.17 1.57 -12.56
C ALA A 200 -10.96 2.04 -11.76
N ILE A 201 -9.77 1.61 -12.17
CA ILE A 201 -8.48 2.13 -11.70
C ILE A 201 -7.53 2.24 -12.89
N ALA A 202 -6.89 3.40 -13.03
CA ALA A 202 -5.87 3.64 -14.03
C ALA A 202 -4.49 3.41 -13.42
N VAL A 203 -3.70 2.57 -14.06
CA VAL A 203 -2.32 2.28 -13.65
C VAL A 203 -1.39 2.53 -14.81
N THR A 204 -0.22 3.05 -14.55
CA THR A 204 0.86 2.95 -15.55
C THR A 204 1.40 1.54 -15.53
N PRO A 205 1.93 0.99 -16.64
CA PRO A 205 2.77 -0.19 -16.61
C PRO A 205 3.94 0.07 -15.65
N VAL A 206 3.78 -0.41 -14.42
CA VAL A 206 4.92 -0.59 -13.53
C VAL A 206 5.71 -1.70 -14.19
N GLN A 207 7.01 -1.48 -14.37
CA GLN A 207 7.91 -2.56 -14.72
C GLN A 207 7.91 -3.52 -13.53
N LEU A 208 7.00 -4.49 -13.57
CA LEU A 208 6.95 -5.61 -12.66
C LEU A 208 8.13 -6.50 -13.01
N THR A 209 9.34 -6.05 -12.64
CA THR A 209 10.49 -6.94 -12.51
C THR A 209 10.00 -8.14 -11.71
N PRO A 210 10.07 -9.36 -12.26
CA PRO A 210 9.54 -10.53 -11.58
C PRO A 210 10.18 -10.66 -10.21
N PRO A 211 9.47 -11.20 -9.20
CA PRO A 211 10.11 -11.56 -7.96
C PRO A 211 11.24 -12.54 -8.31
N PHE A 212 12.46 -12.24 -7.84
CA PHE A 212 13.63 -13.09 -8.00
C PHE A 212 14.17 -13.22 -9.44
N ALA A 213 15.15 -12.39 -9.79
CA ALA A 213 16.14 -12.68 -10.83
C ALA A 213 17.55 -12.83 -10.20
N PRO A 214 17.85 -13.94 -9.51
CA PRO A 214 19.16 -14.18 -8.88
C PRO A 214 20.27 -14.46 -9.90
N SER A 215 20.00 -14.28 -11.19
CA SER A 215 20.86 -14.56 -12.33
C SER A 215 21.22 -13.32 -13.16
N MET A 216 20.91 -12.10 -12.70
CA MET A 216 21.66 -10.93 -13.21
C MET A 216 23.04 -10.95 -12.58
N ASP A 217 23.98 -11.51 -13.34
CA ASP A 217 25.40 -11.34 -13.08
C ASP A 217 25.79 -9.90 -13.46
N LEU A 218 25.65 -8.99 -12.48
CA LEU A 218 25.82 -7.53 -12.59
C LEU A 218 27.21 -7.05 -13.05
N LEU A 219 28.07 -7.98 -13.48
CA LEU A 219 29.45 -7.77 -13.91
C LEU A 219 29.73 -8.26 -15.35
N SER A 220 28.81 -8.99 -15.99
CA SER A 220 29.06 -9.62 -17.30
C SER A 220 28.14 -9.19 -18.45
N GLU A 221 26.94 -8.67 -18.17
CA GLU A 221 26.11 -8.02 -19.19
C GLU A 221 26.56 -6.55 -19.40
N PRO A 222 26.96 -6.15 -20.62
CA PRO A 222 27.30 -4.76 -20.90
C PRO A 222 26.05 -3.88 -20.75
N PHE A 223 26.24 -2.65 -20.29
CA PHE A 223 25.17 -1.67 -20.06
C PHE A 223 24.36 -1.35 -21.32
N GLN A 224 23.38 -2.19 -21.64
CA GLN A 224 22.18 -1.71 -22.29
C GLN A 224 21.40 -0.92 -21.25
N ASP A 225 21.48 0.39 -21.42
CA ASP A 225 20.47 1.31 -20.96
C ASP A 225 19.07 0.73 -21.21
N THR A 226 18.45 0.23 -20.15
CA THR A 226 16.99 0.07 -20.07
C THR A 226 16.29 1.43 -19.97
N SER A 227 17.02 2.52 -20.27
CA SER A 227 16.48 3.82 -20.66
C SER A 227 15.93 3.86 -22.09
N SER A 228 15.73 2.71 -22.73
CA SER A 228 14.57 2.52 -23.62
C SER A 228 13.26 2.53 -22.82
N PHE A 229 13.07 3.57 -21.99
CA PHE A 229 11.80 3.90 -21.38
C PHE A 229 10.81 4.20 -22.52
N GLN A 230 10.01 3.21 -22.91
CA GLN A 230 8.79 3.48 -23.64
C GLN A 230 7.94 4.38 -22.74
N GLU A 231 7.83 5.66 -23.13
CA GLU A 231 7.15 6.65 -22.32
C GLU A 231 5.68 6.27 -22.11
N THR A 232 5.40 5.79 -20.91
CA THR A 232 4.15 5.93 -20.17
C THR A 232 2.84 5.73 -20.96
N GLU A 233 2.67 4.53 -21.50
CA GLU A 233 1.32 3.98 -21.64
C GLU A 233 0.57 4.03 -20.29
N ILE A 234 -0.75 4.05 -20.33
CA ILE A 234 -1.63 3.87 -19.16
C ILE A 234 -2.58 2.72 -19.48
N THR A 235 -2.75 1.80 -18.54
CA THR A 235 -3.78 0.76 -18.59
C THR A 235 -4.88 1.10 -17.59
N LEU A 236 -6.09 1.33 -18.10
CA LEU A 236 -7.29 1.48 -17.28
C LEU A 236 -7.96 0.12 -17.13
N HIS A 237 -7.97 -0.42 -15.91
CA HIS A 237 -8.66 -1.67 -15.59
C HIS A 237 -10.08 -1.35 -15.10
N THR A 238 -11.08 -1.93 -15.75
CA THR A 238 -12.50 -1.67 -15.48
C THR A 238 -13.23 -2.98 -15.18
N TYR A 239 -13.69 -3.14 -13.94
CA TYR A 239 -14.60 -4.21 -13.56
C TYR A 239 -16.05 -3.76 -13.77
N SER A 240 -16.91 -4.63 -14.31
CA SER A 240 -18.36 -4.40 -14.37
C SER A 240 -19.15 -5.69 -14.11
N ASN A 241 -20.31 -5.55 -13.45
CA ASN A 241 -21.30 -6.62 -13.29
C ASN A 241 -22.65 -6.31 -13.99
N PHE A 242 -22.58 -5.60 -15.11
CA PHE A 242 -23.72 -5.22 -15.92
C PHE A 242 -23.98 -6.24 -17.04
N SER A 243 -25.20 -6.76 -17.12
CA SER A 243 -25.84 -7.02 -18.41
C SER A 243 -27.36 -6.94 -18.25
N THR A 244 -28.07 -6.83 -19.37
CA THR A 244 -29.52 -6.66 -19.42
C THR A 244 -30.31 -7.90 -19.06
N ASN A 245 -29.73 -9.11 -19.16
CA ASN A 245 -30.42 -10.38 -18.85
C ASN A 245 -29.65 -11.32 -17.91
N ASP A 246 -28.30 -11.29 -17.88
CA ASP A 246 -27.45 -12.20 -17.09
C ASP A 246 -26.31 -11.49 -16.35
N VAL A 247 -25.88 -12.00 -15.19
CA VAL A 247 -24.78 -11.38 -14.40
C VAL A 247 -23.41 -11.83 -14.90
N PHE A 248 -23.00 -11.30 -16.05
CA PHE A 248 -21.61 -11.39 -16.51
C PHE A 248 -20.69 -10.54 -15.64
N ARG A 249 -19.48 -11.05 -15.39
CA ARG A 249 -18.42 -10.40 -14.60
C ARG A 249 -17.28 -10.09 -15.55
N GLN A 250 -17.25 -8.88 -16.05
CA GLN A 250 -16.30 -8.44 -17.08
C GLN A 250 -15.16 -7.64 -16.46
N LEU A 251 -13.93 -7.89 -16.91
CA LEU A 251 -12.72 -7.17 -16.52
C LEU A 251 -11.99 -6.70 -17.77
N HIS A 252 -12.40 -5.55 -18.31
CA HIS A 252 -11.72 -4.97 -19.47
C HIS A 252 -10.45 -4.22 -19.04
N SER A 253 -9.45 -4.25 -19.91
CA SER A 253 -8.22 -3.46 -19.81
C SER A 253 -8.10 -2.57 -21.04
N TRP A 254 -8.14 -1.25 -20.86
CA TRP A 254 -8.03 -0.25 -21.91
C TRP A 254 -6.62 0.35 -21.88
N LYS A 255 -5.81 0.13 -22.93
CA LYS A 255 -4.49 0.73 -23.06
C LYS A 255 -4.56 2.07 -23.79
N LEU A 256 -3.95 3.09 -23.20
CA LEU A 256 -3.88 4.46 -23.71
C LEU A 256 -2.41 4.84 -23.96
N ASN A 257 -2.14 5.47 -25.11
CA ASN A 257 -0.80 5.95 -25.45
C ASN A 257 -0.49 7.33 -24.84
N MET A 258 0.66 7.91 -25.17
CA MET A 258 1.07 9.26 -24.75
C MET A 258 0.22 10.39 -25.32
N LYS A 259 -0.47 10.17 -26.44
CA LYS A 259 -1.38 11.13 -27.09
C LYS A 259 -2.82 11.06 -26.57
N ASN A 260 -3.09 10.18 -25.60
CA ASN A 260 -4.42 9.85 -25.08
C ASN A 260 -5.33 9.13 -26.10
N GLU A 261 -4.74 8.47 -27.09
CA GLU A 261 -5.45 7.60 -28.04
C GLU A 261 -5.51 6.16 -27.49
N MET A 262 -6.59 5.44 -27.79
CA MET A 262 -6.73 4.02 -27.44
C MET A 262 -5.82 3.16 -28.34
N ILE A 263 -4.96 2.35 -27.72
CA ILE A 263 -4.11 1.36 -28.42
C ILE A 263 -4.86 0.02 -28.56
N GLU A 264 -5.38 -0.48 -27.44
CA GLU A 264 -5.90 -1.83 -27.30
C GLU A 264 -7.01 -1.85 -26.25
N MET A 265 -8.08 -2.58 -26.50
CA MET A 265 -9.06 -2.99 -25.50
C MET A 265 -9.03 -4.51 -25.43
N LYS A 266 -8.76 -5.06 -24.23
CA LYS A 266 -8.71 -6.51 -23.99
C LYS A 266 -9.67 -6.89 -22.87
N ASP A 267 -10.56 -7.85 -23.11
CA ASP A 267 -11.26 -8.54 -22.01
C ASP A 267 -10.31 -9.54 -21.34
N GLN A 268 -10.16 -9.41 -20.02
CA GLN A 268 -9.38 -10.34 -19.22
C GLN A 268 -10.25 -11.48 -18.65
N SER A 269 -11.58 -11.38 -18.72
CA SER A 269 -12.48 -12.40 -18.16
C SER A 269 -12.35 -13.77 -18.82
N GLU A 270 -11.98 -13.83 -20.11
CA GLU A 270 -11.68 -15.09 -20.80
C GLU A 270 -10.37 -15.75 -20.31
N ASN A 271 -9.43 -14.96 -19.78
CA ASN A 271 -8.14 -15.44 -19.28
C ASN A 271 -8.20 -15.90 -17.81
N ILE A 272 -9.37 -15.79 -17.15
CA ILE A 272 -9.54 -16.21 -15.76
C ILE A 272 -9.53 -17.75 -15.69
N VAL A 273 -8.72 -18.30 -14.79
CA VAL A 273 -8.56 -19.75 -14.63
C VAL A 273 -9.90 -20.42 -14.31
N LEU A 274 -10.26 -21.41 -15.14
CA LEU A 274 -11.44 -22.27 -14.97
C LEU A 274 -11.46 -22.91 -13.58
N GLY A 275 -12.58 -22.72 -12.86
CA GLY A 275 -12.76 -23.22 -11.49
C GLY A 275 -12.32 -22.25 -10.38
N SER A 276 -11.77 -21.07 -10.70
CA SER A 276 -11.50 -20.04 -9.71
C SER A 276 -12.78 -19.42 -9.14
N THR A 277 -12.74 -19.01 -7.86
CA THR A 277 -13.86 -18.33 -7.20
C THR A 277 -13.94 -16.88 -7.68
N LEU A 278 -15.02 -16.53 -8.37
CA LEU A 278 -15.24 -15.17 -8.85
C LEU A 278 -15.93 -14.29 -7.78
N PRO A 279 -15.67 -12.96 -7.77
CA PRO A 279 -16.39 -12.05 -6.89
C PRO A 279 -17.90 -12.05 -7.23
N PRO A 280 -18.80 -12.07 -6.23
CA PRO A 280 -20.24 -11.98 -6.48
C PRO A 280 -20.59 -10.58 -7.02
N PRO A 281 -21.82 -10.34 -7.50
CA PRO A 281 -22.25 -9.01 -7.92
C PRO A 281 -22.22 -8.03 -6.73
N LEU A 282 -21.15 -7.23 -6.67
CA LEU A 282 -20.97 -6.14 -5.74
C LEU A 282 -21.80 -4.92 -6.17
N ARG A 283 -22.16 -4.07 -5.22
CA ARG A 283 -22.84 -2.78 -5.48
C ARG A 283 -21.95 -1.64 -5.00
N PHE A 284 -22.01 -0.50 -5.68
CA PHE A 284 -21.05 0.59 -5.48
C PHE A 284 -19.59 0.09 -5.37
N PRO A 285 -19.13 -0.78 -6.30
CA PRO A 285 -17.79 -1.34 -6.17
C PRO A 285 -16.74 -0.24 -6.30
N THR A 286 -15.66 -0.42 -5.57
CA THR A 286 -14.46 0.43 -5.58
C THR A 286 -13.27 -0.43 -6.02
N ALA A 287 -12.43 0.12 -6.89
CA ALA A 287 -11.24 -0.54 -7.41
C ALA A 287 -10.00 0.22 -6.95
N PHE A 288 -8.96 -0.52 -6.58
CA PHE A 288 -7.65 -0.01 -6.19
C PHE A 288 -6.56 -0.93 -6.75
N ILE A 289 -5.31 -0.47 -6.76
CA ILE A 289 -4.16 -1.29 -7.09
C ILE A 289 -3.24 -1.38 -5.87
N CYS A 290 -2.65 -2.54 -5.60
CA CYS A 290 -1.60 -2.69 -4.59
C CYS A 290 -0.52 -3.65 -5.12
N GLY A 291 0.62 -3.11 -5.52
CA GLY A 291 1.66 -3.87 -6.21
C GLY A 291 1.13 -4.46 -7.52
N GLN A 292 1.03 -5.79 -7.60
CA GLN A 292 0.53 -6.52 -8.79
C GLN A 292 -0.97 -6.83 -8.73
N GLN A 293 -1.65 -6.47 -7.63
CA GLN A 293 -3.01 -6.95 -7.36
C GLN A 293 -4.05 -5.84 -7.55
N PHE A 294 -5.04 -6.14 -8.38
CA PHE A 294 -6.26 -5.35 -8.53
C PHE A 294 -7.21 -5.70 -7.39
N ILE A 295 -7.44 -4.74 -6.47
CA ILE A 295 -8.33 -4.91 -5.33
C ILE A 295 -9.72 -4.39 -5.71
N LEU A 296 -10.72 -5.24 -5.61
CA LEU A 296 -12.12 -4.93 -5.82
C LEU A 296 -12.90 -5.08 -4.51
N ALA A 297 -13.57 -4.02 -4.06
CA ALA A 297 -14.29 -4.01 -2.79
C ALA A 297 -15.69 -3.38 -2.91
N GLY A 298 -16.65 -3.90 -2.15
CA GLY A 298 -18.02 -3.36 -2.12
C GLY A 298 -19.00 -4.22 -1.32
N PRO A 299 -20.16 -3.67 -0.94
CA PRO A 299 -21.27 -4.46 -0.39
C PRO A 299 -21.77 -5.51 -1.39
N HIS A 300 -21.96 -6.72 -0.90
CA HIS A 300 -22.73 -7.76 -1.56
C HIS A 300 -24.05 -7.96 -0.81
N LEU A 301 -25.17 -7.79 -1.52
CA LEU A 301 -26.50 -8.03 -0.99
C LEU A 301 -27.13 -9.23 -1.71
N SER A 302 -27.38 -10.29 -0.94
CA SER A 302 -28.20 -11.45 -1.33
C SER A 302 -29.25 -11.70 -0.25
N SER A 303 -30.29 -12.48 -0.56
CA SER A 303 -31.32 -12.87 0.40
C SER A 303 -30.78 -13.66 1.60
N ALA A 304 -29.70 -14.44 1.40
CA ALA A 304 -29.08 -15.27 2.43
C ALA A 304 -27.90 -14.59 3.15
N ASN A 305 -27.28 -13.56 2.55
CA ASN A 305 -26.04 -13.00 3.06
C ASN A 305 -25.85 -11.53 2.65
N GLN A 306 -25.61 -10.66 3.63
CA GLN A 306 -25.30 -9.24 3.46
C GLN A 306 -23.96 -8.97 4.14
N GLN A 307 -22.94 -8.62 3.36
CA GLN A 307 -21.59 -8.39 3.88
C GLN A 307 -20.82 -7.45 2.94
N TYR A 308 -19.87 -6.68 3.50
CA TYR A 308 -18.92 -5.95 2.67
C TYR A 308 -17.76 -6.88 2.31
N GLN A 309 -17.53 -7.07 1.02
CA GLN A 309 -16.53 -8.00 0.53
C GLN A 309 -15.34 -7.24 -0.07
N ILE A 310 -14.16 -7.80 0.13
CA ILE A 310 -12.92 -7.33 -0.47
C ILE A 310 -12.32 -8.55 -1.20
N TRP A 311 -11.95 -8.35 -2.45
CA TRP A 311 -11.40 -9.36 -3.34
C TRP A 311 -10.12 -8.81 -3.97
N ALA A 312 -9.14 -9.67 -4.19
CA ALA A 312 -7.93 -9.36 -4.93
C ALA A 312 -7.85 -10.24 -6.18
N PHE A 313 -7.52 -9.62 -7.30
CA PHE A 313 -7.17 -10.29 -8.55
C PHE A 313 -5.69 -10.10 -8.79
N ASP A 314 -4.94 -11.20 -8.82
CA ASP A 314 -3.55 -11.18 -9.23
C ASP A 314 -3.46 -11.10 -10.75
N MET A 315 -2.96 -9.98 -11.26
CA MET A 315 -2.82 -9.70 -12.69
C MET A 315 -1.81 -10.63 -13.39
N SER A 316 -0.93 -11.31 -12.63
CA SER A 316 0.09 -12.21 -13.18
C SER A 316 -0.41 -13.64 -13.36
N SER A 317 -1.10 -14.19 -12.36
CA SER A 317 -1.69 -15.54 -12.41
C SER A 317 -3.13 -15.58 -12.94
N CYS A 318 -3.79 -14.43 -13.09
CA CYS A 318 -5.20 -14.29 -13.43
C CYS A 318 -6.16 -15.02 -12.46
N ILE A 319 -5.83 -15.00 -11.16
CA ILE A 319 -6.60 -15.67 -10.09
C ILE A 319 -7.27 -14.64 -9.17
N TRP A 320 -8.57 -14.85 -8.94
CA TRP A 320 -9.35 -14.15 -7.91
C TRP A 320 -9.24 -14.82 -6.55
N THR A 321 -8.94 -14.05 -5.50
CA THR A 321 -8.87 -14.47 -4.11
C THR A 321 -9.75 -13.57 -3.24
N LYS A 322 -10.61 -14.15 -2.39
CA LYS A 322 -11.37 -13.38 -1.40
C LYS A 322 -10.48 -13.02 -0.20
N ILE A 323 -10.51 -11.76 0.23
CA ILE A 323 -9.87 -11.32 1.47
C ILE A 323 -10.84 -11.56 2.63
N GLU A 324 -10.49 -12.49 3.52
CA GLU A 324 -11.27 -12.86 4.69
C GLU A 324 -11.06 -11.87 5.86
N ALA A 325 -11.71 -10.71 5.79
CA ALA A 325 -11.64 -9.64 6.79
C ALA A 325 -12.31 -9.96 8.16
N GLY A 326 -12.45 -11.23 8.52
CA GLY A 326 -13.12 -11.66 9.75
C GLY A 326 -14.64 -11.40 9.78
N HIS A 327 -15.21 -11.41 10.97
CA HIS A 327 -16.65 -11.29 11.19
C HIS A 327 -17.17 -9.83 11.16
N VAL A 328 -16.30 -8.85 11.40
CA VAL A 328 -16.64 -7.41 11.52
C VAL A 328 -17.41 -6.90 10.30
N LEU A 329 -17.00 -7.27 9.09
CA LEU A 329 -17.63 -6.83 7.83
C LEU A 329 -18.82 -7.72 7.39
N SER A 330 -19.15 -8.76 8.17
CA SER A 330 -20.29 -9.66 7.91
C SER A 330 -21.57 -9.26 8.66
N GLN A 331 -21.47 -8.26 9.54
CA GLN A 331 -22.59 -7.72 10.30
C GLN A 331 -22.57 -6.19 10.24
N GLY A 332 -23.74 -5.58 10.34
CA GLY A 332 -23.89 -4.13 10.24
C GLY A 332 -23.92 -3.60 8.82
N SER A 333 -23.80 -2.27 8.71
CA SER A 333 -23.85 -1.53 7.46
C SER A 333 -22.48 -0.93 7.16
N TRP A 334 -21.81 -1.49 6.15
CA TRP A 334 -20.49 -1.10 5.67
C TRP A 334 -20.59 -0.84 4.17
N LEU A 335 -20.35 0.40 3.74
CA LEU A 335 -20.71 0.83 2.38
C LEU A 335 -19.63 1.67 1.68
N LYS A 336 -18.56 2.08 2.36
CA LYS A 336 -17.48 2.85 1.76
C LYS A 336 -16.11 2.28 2.16
N GLY A 337 -15.32 1.88 1.17
CA GLY A 337 -13.95 1.41 1.33
C GLY A 337 -12.92 2.39 0.79
N LEU A 338 -11.70 2.32 1.33
CA LEU A 338 -10.49 3.01 0.86
C LEU A 338 -9.26 2.13 1.07
N LEU A 339 -8.31 2.15 0.13
CA LEU A 339 -6.99 1.58 0.32
C LEU A 339 -6.04 2.61 0.96
N CYS A 340 -5.35 2.24 2.04
CA CYS A 340 -4.21 2.96 2.59
C CYS A 340 -2.91 2.21 2.23
N GLU A 341 -2.31 2.61 1.10
CA GLU A 341 -1.11 1.97 0.56
C GLU A 341 0.10 2.08 1.50
N ASN A 342 0.33 3.25 2.10
CA ASN A 342 1.48 3.50 2.99
C ASN A 342 1.53 2.56 4.20
N SER A 343 0.39 2.05 4.66
CA SER A 343 0.28 1.14 5.80
C SER A 343 -0.13 -0.29 5.44
N ASN A 344 -0.30 -0.60 4.14
CA ASN A 344 -0.86 -1.87 3.63
C ASN A 344 -2.18 -2.28 4.33
N ARG A 345 -3.10 -1.31 4.51
CA ARG A 345 -4.41 -1.52 5.17
C ARG A 345 -5.57 -1.10 4.29
N PHE A 346 -6.65 -1.87 4.33
CA PHE A 346 -7.91 -1.53 3.70
C PHE A 346 -8.88 -1.00 4.77
N LEU A 347 -9.33 0.24 4.59
CA LEU A 347 -10.21 0.96 5.49
C LEU A 347 -11.66 0.80 5.03
N VAL A 348 -12.59 0.50 5.94
CA VAL A 348 -14.03 0.42 5.64
C VAL A 348 -14.82 1.23 6.66
N PHE A 349 -15.66 2.14 6.17
CA PHE A 349 -16.54 2.98 6.98
C PHE A 349 -17.96 2.44 7.04
N GLY A 350 -18.58 2.53 8.21
CA GLY A 350 -19.90 1.96 8.46
C GLY A 350 -20.43 2.15 9.87
N HIS A 351 -21.29 1.21 10.29
CA HIS A 351 -21.85 1.11 11.64
C HIS A 351 -22.28 -0.36 11.92
N PRO A 352 -21.88 -0.96 13.06
CA PRO A 352 -22.18 -2.38 13.35
C PRO A 352 -23.67 -2.66 13.56
N ASP A 353 -24.43 -1.74 14.18
CA ASP A 353 -25.85 -1.98 14.51
C ASP A 353 -26.87 -1.60 13.42
N ARG A 354 -26.41 -1.19 12.22
CA ARG A 354 -27.29 -0.73 11.13
C ARG A 354 -27.54 -1.82 10.09
N SER A 355 -28.71 -1.80 9.45
CA SER A 355 -29.04 -2.74 8.36
C SER A 355 -28.42 -2.29 7.03
N MET A 356 -27.51 -3.12 6.50
CA MET A 356 -26.90 -2.91 5.19
C MET A 356 -27.95 -2.78 4.07
N ALA A 357 -29.03 -3.58 4.10
CA ALA A 357 -30.08 -3.50 3.08
C ALA A 357 -30.80 -2.15 3.06
N ASN A 358 -31.09 -1.57 4.24
CA ASN A 358 -31.78 -0.28 4.33
C ASN A 358 -30.86 0.86 3.90
N ASP A 359 -29.64 0.91 4.44
CA ASP A 359 -28.67 1.95 4.08
C ASP A 359 -28.25 1.87 2.61
N TYR A 360 -28.14 0.66 2.04
CA TYR A 360 -27.91 0.48 0.60
C TYR A 360 -29.07 1.01 -0.24
N LYS A 361 -30.33 0.71 0.16
CA LYS A 361 -31.54 1.20 -0.54
C LYS A 361 -31.57 2.72 -0.58
N ASP A 362 -31.30 3.37 0.55
CA ASP A 362 -31.27 4.83 0.67
C ASP A 362 -29.94 5.45 0.20
N ARG A 363 -28.93 4.61 -0.10
CA ARG A 363 -27.56 4.96 -0.56
C ARG A 363 -26.77 5.78 0.46
N VAL A 364 -27.00 5.50 1.74
CA VAL A 364 -26.49 6.25 2.90
C VAL A 364 -25.17 5.68 3.38
N GLN A 365 -24.21 6.55 3.66
CA GLN A 365 -22.90 6.21 4.20
C GLN A 365 -22.78 6.73 5.64
N SER A 366 -22.21 5.89 6.52
CA SER A 366 -21.88 6.21 7.91
C SER A 366 -20.36 6.30 8.06
N PHE A 367 -19.90 7.29 8.83
CA PHE A 367 -18.48 7.54 9.11
C PHE A 367 -18.15 7.44 10.62
N GLU A 368 -19.11 6.96 11.42
CA GLU A 368 -18.99 6.80 12.87
C GLU A 368 -18.06 5.65 13.29
N HIS A 369 -17.94 4.61 12.46
CA HIS A 369 -17.08 3.46 12.73
C HIS A 369 -16.17 3.15 11.55
N LEU A 370 -14.96 2.71 11.86
CA LEU A 370 -13.89 2.39 10.93
C LEU A 370 -13.34 0.99 11.24
N ALA A 371 -13.44 0.08 10.28
CA ALA A 371 -12.72 -1.19 10.29
C ALA A 371 -11.42 -1.04 9.47
N CYS A 372 -10.29 -1.47 10.03
CA CYS A 372 -8.97 -1.43 9.39
C CYS A 372 -8.49 -2.87 9.15
N VAL A 373 -8.66 -3.38 7.93
CA VAL A 373 -8.22 -4.73 7.52
C VAL A 373 -6.76 -4.67 7.10
N ASN A 374 -5.88 -5.45 7.74
CA ASN A 374 -4.49 -5.58 7.31
C ASN A 374 -4.39 -6.55 6.12
N ILE A 375 -4.07 -6.03 4.93
CA ILE A 375 -4.01 -6.81 3.69
C ILE A 375 -2.63 -7.44 3.43
N GLU A 376 -1.58 -6.98 4.12
CA GLU A 376 -0.24 -7.58 4.07
C GLU A 376 -0.25 -9.04 4.57
N ILE A 377 -1.15 -9.36 5.51
CA ILE A 377 -1.42 -10.73 6.01
C ILE A 377 -1.88 -11.70 4.89
N PHE A 378 -2.32 -11.17 3.75
CA PHE A 378 -2.72 -11.93 2.55
C PHE A 378 -1.61 -11.93 1.48
N GLY A 379 -0.47 -11.30 1.75
CA GLY A 379 0.62 -11.10 0.79
C GLY A 379 0.42 -9.89 -0.13
N ILE A 380 -0.48 -8.97 0.24
CA ILE A 380 -0.88 -7.83 -0.57
C ILE A 380 -0.28 -6.57 0.05
N TYR A 381 0.78 -6.06 -0.56
CA TYR A 381 1.50 -4.89 -0.07
C TYR A 381 2.29 -4.23 -1.21
N ARG A 382 2.68 -2.98 -1.03
CA ARG A 382 3.53 -2.25 -1.98
C ARG A 382 5.00 -2.68 -1.78
N PRO A 383 5.69 -3.19 -2.81
CA PRO A 383 7.08 -3.61 -2.65
C PRO A 383 8.01 -2.40 -2.42
N PRO A 384 9.08 -2.55 -1.61
CA PRO A 384 10.05 -1.50 -1.34
C PRO A 384 10.75 -1.07 -2.64
N ARG A 385 10.60 0.19 -3.02
CA ARG A 385 11.30 0.78 -4.19
C ARG A 385 12.80 0.86 -3.92
N PRO A 386 13.70 0.54 -4.88
CA PRO A 386 15.14 0.70 -4.69
C PRO A 386 15.54 2.17 -4.54
N SER A 387 16.48 2.46 -3.65
CA SER A 387 16.92 3.83 -3.34
C SER A 387 17.94 4.38 -4.35
N TYR A 388 18.72 3.48 -4.95
CA TYR A 388 19.76 3.78 -5.95
C TYR A 388 19.52 2.96 -7.21
N SER A 389 20.00 3.45 -8.36
CA SER A 389 20.00 2.71 -9.62
C SER A 389 20.87 1.45 -9.52
N ALA A 390 20.66 0.48 -10.43
CA ALA A 390 21.48 -0.74 -10.50
C ALA A 390 22.98 -0.42 -10.64
N PHE A 391 23.33 0.63 -11.40
CA PHE A 391 24.71 1.15 -11.49
C PHE A 391 25.25 1.62 -10.13
N GLY A 392 24.49 2.42 -9.38
CA GLY A 392 24.89 2.89 -8.05
C GLY A 392 25.06 1.75 -7.03
N GLN A 393 24.21 0.72 -7.12
CA GLN A 393 24.34 -0.50 -6.32
C GLN A 393 25.61 -1.29 -6.71
N GLY A 394 25.89 -1.45 -8.01
CA GLY A 394 27.11 -2.10 -8.51
C GLY A 394 28.39 -1.40 -8.06
N LEU A 395 28.43 -0.06 -8.12
CA LEU A 395 29.55 0.73 -7.60
C LEU A 395 29.76 0.51 -6.09
N GLY A 396 28.68 0.45 -5.31
CA GLY A 396 28.75 0.10 -3.88
C GLY A 396 29.37 -1.28 -3.64
N LEU A 397 28.97 -2.30 -4.40
CA LEU A 397 29.58 -3.64 -4.29
C LEU A 397 31.05 -3.67 -4.73
N SER A 398 31.46 -2.83 -5.68
CA SER A 398 32.86 -2.66 -6.05
C SER A 398 33.67 -2.04 -4.91
N LEU A 399 33.13 -1.00 -4.25
CA LEU A 399 33.77 -0.32 -3.13
C LEU A 399 33.98 -1.23 -1.91
N LEU A 400 33.07 -2.19 -1.67
CA LEU A 400 33.20 -3.19 -0.60
C LEU A 400 34.27 -4.25 -0.90
N LYS A 401 34.58 -4.50 -2.18
CA LYS A 401 35.57 -5.50 -2.61
C LYS A 401 37.00 -4.96 -2.63
N ASP A 402 37.19 -3.65 -2.73
CA ASP A 402 38.52 -3.02 -2.85
C ASP A 402 39.17 -2.82 -1.46
N PRO A 403 40.25 -3.55 -1.12
CA PRO A 403 40.92 -3.40 0.17
C PRO A 403 41.64 -2.04 0.30
N ALA A 404 42.02 -1.39 -0.80
CA ALA A 404 42.74 -0.11 -0.76
C ALA A 404 41.86 1.04 -0.24
N LEU A 405 40.54 0.88 -0.29
CA LEU A 405 39.55 1.86 0.18
C LEU A 405 39.00 1.54 1.59
N SER A 406 39.59 0.55 2.25
CA SER A 406 39.20 0.09 3.59
C SER A 406 40.14 0.61 4.68
N ASP A 407 39.58 0.99 5.82
CA ASP A 407 40.30 1.66 6.92
C ASP A 407 39.92 1.12 8.32
N LEU A 408 38.91 0.24 8.40
CA LEU A 408 38.40 -0.41 9.61
C LEU A 408 38.25 -1.92 9.37
N LYS A 409 38.47 -2.74 10.41
CA LYS A 409 38.28 -4.19 10.41
C LYS A 409 37.08 -4.58 11.27
N LEU A 410 36.18 -5.42 10.73
CA LEU A 410 35.07 -5.99 11.49
C LEU A 410 35.35 -7.46 11.81
N ILE A 411 35.10 -7.89 13.05
CA ILE A 411 35.39 -9.25 13.53
C ILE A 411 34.08 -9.94 13.96
N THR A 412 33.82 -11.15 13.46
CA THR A 412 32.61 -11.93 13.74
C THR A 412 32.76 -12.92 14.89
N THR A 413 31.64 -13.49 15.36
CA THR A 413 31.62 -14.44 16.49
C THR A 413 32.34 -15.77 16.21
N ASP A 414 32.50 -16.11 14.94
CA ASP A 414 33.30 -17.24 14.44
C ASP A 414 34.80 -16.91 14.24
N GLY A 415 35.24 -15.72 14.65
CA GLY A 415 36.64 -15.28 14.60
C GLY A 415 37.13 -14.83 13.22
N GLN A 416 36.27 -14.84 12.19
CA GLN A 416 36.61 -14.30 10.87
C GLN A 416 36.54 -12.77 10.87
N HIS A 417 37.04 -12.14 9.80
CA HIS A 417 37.01 -10.69 9.67
C HIS A 417 36.95 -10.22 8.23
N ILE A 418 36.48 -8.98 8.04
CA ILE A 418 36.42 -8.27 6.76
C ILE A 418 36.85 -6.82 6.96
N LEU A 419 37.53 -6.25 5.95
CA LEU A 419 37.92 -4.85 5.94
C LEU A 419 36.80 -4.01 5.28
N VAL A 420 36.54 -2.84 5.83
CA VAL A 420 35.44 -1.95 5.45
C VAL A 420 35.85 -0.49 5.52
N ASN A 421 35.05 0.39 4.93
CA ASN A 421 35.23 1.83 4.96
C ASN A 421 34.38 2.46 6.08
N SER A 422 35.03 3.10 7.05
CA SER A 422 34.42 3.71 8.23
C SER A 422 33.48 4.87 7.89
N ALA A 423 33.75 5.62 6.81
CA ALA A 423 32.90 6.74 6.39
C ALA A 423 31.58 6.24 5.80
N VAL A 424 31.60 5.20 4.95
CA VAL A 424 30.38 4.55 4.43
C VAL A 424 29.54 3.98 5.57
N LEU A 425 30.19 3.28 6.52
CA LEU A 425 29.51 2.76 7.71
C LEU A 425 28.89 3.88 8.54
N ALA A 426 29.63 4.93 8.88
CA ALA A 426 29.10 6.03 9.69
C ALA A 426 28.01 6.82 8.97
N GLN A 427 28.04 6.89 7.63
CA GLN A 427 27.00 7.53 6.86
C GLN A 427 25.69 6.75 6.93
N ARG A 428 25.73 5.42 6.73
CA ARG A 428 24.54 4.58 6.48
C ARG A 428 24.11 3.68 7.64
N TRP A 429 24.99 3.43 8.61
CA TRP A 429 24.68 2.76 9.88
C TRP A 429 24.71 3.80 11.01
N THR A 430 23.61 4.53 11.14
CA THR A 430 23.41 5.65 12.08
C THR A 430 23.79 5.30 13.52
N SER A 431 23.41 4.11 13.98
CA SER A 431 23.60 3.62 15.35
C SER A 431 25.08 3.49 15.77
N ILE A 432 26.01 3.36 14.83
CA ILE A 432 27.46 3.35 15.11
C ILE A 432 28.17 4.64 14.72
N ARG A 433 27.48 5.61 14.10
CA ARG A 433 28.08 6.91 13.70
C ARG A 433 28.81 7.58 14.85
N GLN A 434 28.28 7.52 16.07
CA GLN A 434 28.91 8.10 17.26
C GLN A 434 30.21 7.38 17.65
N LEU A 435 30.24 6.05 17.55
CA LEU A 435 31.41 5.21 17.84
C LEU A 435 32.54 5.42 16.83
N LEU A 436 32.21 5.77 15.57
CA LEU A 436 33.18 6.00 14.50
C LEU A 436 33.69 7.46 14.41
N LYS A 437 33.12 8.41 15.16
CA LYS A 437 33.60 9.82 15.17
C LYS A 437 35.11 9.97 15.46
N PRO A 438 35.73 9.23 16.40
CA PRO A 438 37.18 9.37 16.66
C PRO A 438 38.05 8.96 15.46
N ILE A 439 37.58 8.02 14.63
CA ILE A 439 38.29 7.54 13.43
C ILE A 439 38.16 8.56 12.28
N LEU A 440 36.97 9.14 12.12
CA LEU A 440 36.64 10.07 11.02
C LEU A 440 37.15 11.49 11.24
N SER A 441 37.38 11.86 12.49
CA SER A 441 37.88 13.18 12.88
C SER A 441 38.92 13.03 13.99
N PRO A 442 40.20 12.79 13.63
CA PRO A 442 41.29 12.78 14.60
C PRO A 442 41.54 14.20 15.13
N GLN A 443 40.81 14.55 16.20
CA GLN A 443 41.14 15.72 17.01
C GLN A 443 42.47 15.48 17.72
N PRO A 444 43.36 16.48 17.82
CA PRO A 444 44.52 16.41 18.70
C PRO A 444 44.05 16.57 20.15
N THR A 445 43.57 15.48 20.76
CA THR A 445 43.14 15.50 22.17
C THR A 445 44.36 15.72 23.07
N ILE A 446 44.37 16.86 23.76
CA ILE A 446 45.23 17.12 24.90
C ILE A 446 45.01 16.01 25.93
N ILE A 447 46.10 15.46 26.45
CA ILE A 447 46.09 14.35 27.39
C ILE A 447 45.48 14.82 28.73
N SER A 448 44.21 14.52 28.95
CA SER A 448 43.64 14.45 30.29
C SER A 448 43.77 13.02 30.79
N THR A 449 44.63 12.83 31.80
CA THR A 449 44.65 11.60 32.60
C THR A 449 43.26 11.33 33.20
N ASP A 450 42.97 10.06 33.47
CA ASP A 450 41.72 9.56 34.08
C ASP A 450 40.51 9.40 33.14
N SER A 451 40.65 8.50 32.17
CA SER A 451 39.54 7.67 31.68
C SER A 451 40.06 6.32 31.17
N GLU A 452 39.87 5.27 31.96
CA GLU A 452 40.01 3.89 31.47
C GLU A 452 38.98 3.62 30.36
N LEU A 453 39.35 2.72 29.42
CA LEU A 453 38.54 2.21 28.30
C LEU A 453 38.43 3.11 27.06
N LEU A 454 39.49 3.11 26.24
CA LEU A 454 39.42 2.88 24.78
C LEU A 454 40.84 2.72 24.22
N GLU A 455 41.24 1.50 23.85
CA GLU A 455 42.46 1.30 23.03
C GLU A 455 42.16 1.76 21.59
N THR A 456 42.28 3.07 21.33
CA THR A 456 41.95 3.71 20.05
C THR A 456 42.82 3.30 18.87
N ASP A 457 43.93 2.58 19.10
CA ASP A 457 44.86 2.14 18.06
C ASP A 457 44.39 0.90 17.28
N LYS A 458 43.53 0.06 17.88
CA LYS A 458 42.98 -1.12 17.21
C LYS A 458 41.70 -0.73 16.48
N ARG A 459 41.83 -0.48 15.17
CA ARG A 459 40.70 -0.21 14.26
C ARG A 459 39.85 -1.47 14.02
N GLU A 460 39.31 -2.04 15.09
CA GLU A 460 38.61 -3.32 15.14
C GLU A 460 37.27 -3.19 15.89
N LEU A 461 36.16 -3.56 15.23
CA LEU A 461 34.81 -3.53 15.80
C LEU A 461 34.18 -4.94 15.73
N SER A 462 33.61 -5.43 16.84
CA SER A 462 33.00 -6.76 16.87
C SER A 462 31.56 -6.76 16.35
N PHE A 463 31.18 -7.76 15.54
CA PHE A 463 29.83 -7.98 15.02
C PHE A 463 29.17 -9.19 15.71
N PRO A 464 27.86 -9.16 16.04
CA PRO A 464 27.21 -10.15 16.91
C PRO A 464 26.73 -11.42 16.18
N ASP A 465 27.23 -11.69 14.98
CA ASP A 465 26.78 -12.80 14.12
C ASP A 465 27.96 -13.40 13.32
N THR A 466 27.66 -14.44 12.55
CA THR A 466 28.59 -15.16 11.66
C THR A 466 29.08 -14.32 10.48
N TYR A 467 30.23 -14.71 9.91
CA TYR A 467 30.83 -14.06 8.74
C TYR A 467 29.87 -13.93 7.54
N VAL A 468 29.09 -14.98 7.26
CA VAL A 468 28.14 -15.03 6.13
C VAL A 468 27.04 -13.98 6.28
N VAL A 469 26.58 -13.75 7.51
CA VAL A 469 25.57 -12.74 7.84
C VAL A 469 26.19 -11.33 7.84
N LEU A 470 27.42 -11.15 8.33
CA LEU A 470 28.13 -9.87 8.23
C LEU A 470 28.33 -9.44 6.77
N VAL A 471 28.77 -10.35 5.90
CA VAL A 471 28.92 -10.06 4.47
C VAL A 471 27.60 -9.64 3.83
N ALA A 472 26.50 -10.34 4.13
CA ALA A 472 25.16 -10.01 3.63
C ALA A 472 24.66 -8.64 4.16
N PHE A 473 24.98 -8.30 5.41
CA PHE A 473 24.67 -7.01 6.01
C PHE A 473 25.49 -5.86 5.41
N LEU A 474 26.80 -6.05 5.21
CA LEU A 474 27.67 -5.06 4.57
C LEU A 474 27.30 -4.81 3.11
N GLN A 475 26.95 -5.86 2.36
CA GLN A 475 26.41 -5.70 1.01
C GLN A 475 25.20 -4.76 1.02
N PHE A 476 24.26 -4.94 1.96
CA PHE A 476 23.14 -4.00 2.13
C PHE A 476 23.61 -2.59 2.49
N ILE A 477 24.53 -2.41 3.43
CA ILE A 477 25.02 -1.07 3.79
C ILE A 477 25.60 -0.34 2.57
N TYR A 478 26.32 -1.04 1.69
CA TYR A 478 26.93 -0.43 0.51
C TYR A 478 25.96 -0.22 -0.67
N THR A 479 24.86 -0.98 -0.79
CA THR A 479 23.86 -0.85 -1.87
C THR A 479 22.55 -0.16 -1.49
N ASP A 480 22.22 -0.09 -0.19
CA ASP A 480 20.89 0.18 0.37
C ASP A 480 19.76 -0.72 -0.19
N HIS A 481 20.13 -1.94 -0.61
CA HIS A 481 19.20 -2.93 -1.16
C HIS A 481 19.68 -4.37 -0.94
N LEU A 482 18.77 -5.34 -1.05
CA LEU A 482 19.14 -6.76 -1.10
C LEU A 482 19.32 -7.15 -2.57
N VAL A 483 20.55 -7.43 -2.97
CA VAL A 483 20.95 -7.56 -4.38
C VAL A 483 21.54 -8.94 -4.68
N THR A 484 22.22 -9.57 -3.72
CA THR A 484 22.94 -10.82 -3.95
C THR A 484 22.07 -12.05 -3.67
N ALA A 485 22.35 -13.16 -4.35
CA ALA A 485 21.68 -14.44 -4.07
C ALA A 485 21.94 -14.95 -2.64
N GLN A 486 23.08 -14.61 -2.03
CA GLN A 486 23.41 -14.93 -0.64
C GLN A 486 22.50 -14.19 0.35
N GLN A 487 22.25 -12.88 0.13
CA GLN A 487 21.32 -12.10 0.96
C GLN A 487 19.91 -12.70 0.96
N HIS A 488 19.49 -13.30 -0.15
CA HIS A 488 18.19 -13.93 -0.32
C HIS A 488 18.12 -15.40 0.11
N GLN A 489 19.09 -15.93 0.86
CA GLN A 489 18.92 -17.25 1.47
C GLN A 489 17.98 -17.13 2.69
N PRO A 490 17.01 -18.03 2.91
CA PRO A 490 15.96 -17.83 3.93
C PRO A 490 16.53 -17.61 5.34
N HIS A 491 17.56 -18.37 5.71
CA HIS A 491 18.23 -18.25 7.00
C HIS A 491 19.04 -16.95 7.14
N ILE A 492 19.62 -16.43 6.05
CA ILE A 492 20.30 -15.13 6.05
C ILE A 492 19.28 -14.00 6.19
N LEU A 493 18.17 -14.04 5.44
CA LEU A 493 17.07 -13.07 5.58
C LEU A 493 16.50 -13.05 7.01
N ALA A 494 16.33 -14.21 7.64
CA ALA A 494 15.91 -14.32 9.04
C ALA A 494 16.87 -13.62 10.00
N ARG A 495 18.18 -13.80 9.83
CA ARG A 495 19.20 -13.09 10.63
C ARG A 495 19.27 -11.61 10.31
N LEU A 496 19.15 -11.21 9.04
CA LEU A 496 19.11 -9.81 8.61
C LEU A 496 17.89 -9.07 9.18
N LEU A 497 16.73 -9.72 9.25
CA LEU A 497 15.52 -9.14 9.88
C LEU A 497 15.75 -8.87 11.37
N PHE A 498 16.35 -9.82 12.09
CA PHE A 498 16.71 -9.67 13.50
C PHE A 498 17.76 -8.55 13.70
N ILE A 499 18.77 -8.49 12.84
CA ILE A 499 19.82 -7.46 12.85
C ILE A 499 19.25 -6.06 12.56
N ALA A 500 18.27 -5.96 11.66
CA ALA A 500 17.59 -4.71 11.37
C ALA A 500 16.82 -4.15 12.58
N ASP A 501 16.21 -5.04 13.38
CA ASP A 501 15.55 -4.66 14.63
C ASP A 501 16.58 -4.31 15.73
N LEU A 502 17.62 -5.14 15.87
CA LEU A 502 18.70 -4.96 16.86
C LEU A 502 19.46 -3.62 16.70
N PHE A 503 19.66 -3.17 15.46
CA PHE A 503 20.39 -1.94 15.16
C PHE A 503 19.49 -0.74 14.81
N ASP A 504 18.17 -0.90 14.87
CA ASP A 504 17.17 0.09 14.44
C ASP A 504 17.44 0.65 13.03
N ILE A 505 17.38 -0.24 12.04
CA ILE A 505 17.55 0.06 10.61
C ILE A 505 16.23 -0.27 9.89
N PRO A 506 15.24 0.63 9.88
CA PRO A 506 13.90 0.38 9.32
C PRO A 506 13.94 -0.08 7.85
N ARG A 507 14.91 0.43 7.08
CA ARG A 507 15.09 0.12 5.67
C ARG A 507 15.49 -1.35 5.42
N LEU A 508 16.42 -1.88 6.20
CA LEU A 508 16.77 -3.30 6.14
C LEU A 508 15.60 -4.18 6.59
N LYS A 509 14.84 -3.71 7.59
CA LYS A 509 13.65 -4.40 8.10
C LYS A 509 12.56 -4.52 7.03
N GLU A 510 12.26 -3.43 6.33
CA GLU A 510 11.33 -3.38 5.19
C GLU A 510 11.73 -4.36 4.07
N LEU A 511 13.00 -4.31 3.65
CA LEU A 511 13.54 -5.18 2.59
C LEU A 511 13.55 -6.66 2.99
N ALA A 512 13.94 -6.97 4.22
CA ALA A 512 13.93 -8.34 4.73
C ALA A 512 12.51 -8.89 4.87
N ILE A 513 11.55 -8.09 5.36
CA ILE A 513 10.12 -8.45 5.41
C ILE A 513 9.59 -8.74 4.00
N HIS A 514 9.88 -7.89 3.01
CA HIS A 514 9.50 -8.12 1.61
C HIS A 514 10.09 -9.43 1.06
N ALA A 515 11.39 -9.65 1.22
CA ALA A 515 12.04 -10.86 0.72
C ALA A 515 11.50 -12.12 1.40
N LEU A 516 11.29 -12.11 2.72
CA LEU A 516 10.69 -13.22 3.46
C LEU A 516 9.23 -13.48 3.02
N HIS A 517 8.45 -12.44 2.70
CA HIS A 517 7.12 -12.58 2.10
C HIS A 517 7.15 -13.24 0.72
N GLN A 518 8.20 -13.06 -0.08
CA GLN A 518 8.36 -13.74 -1.37
C GLN A 518 8.80 -15.20 -1.20
N MET A 519 9.65 -15.48 -0.20
CA MET A 519 10.12 -16.84 0.09
C MET A 519 9.15 -17.70 0.91
N LEU A 520 7.99 -17.18 1.28
CA LEU A 520 7.05 -17.86 2.17
C LEU A 520 6.34 -19.02 1.48
N ASN A 521 6.75 -20.24 1.83
CA ASN A 521 6.17 -21.50 1.37
C ASN A 521 6.07 -22.49 2.55
N ILE A 522 5.54 -23.70 2.31
CA ILE A 522 5.30 -24.70 3.36
C ILE A 522 6.59 -25.10 4.11
N GLN A 523 7.75 -25.11 3.42
CA GLN A 523 9.04 -25.50 4.00
C GLN A 523 9.67 -24.38 4.83
N THR A 524 9.57 -23.13 4.35
CA THR A 524 10.18 -21.97 5.02
C THR A 524 9.33 -21.38 6.15
N ALA A 525 8.02 -21.64 6.17
CA ALA A 525 7.07 -20.93 7.03
C ALA A 525 7.37 -21.02 8.55
N SER A 526 7.94 -22.12 9.07
CA SER A 526 8.28 -22.22 10.51
C SER A 526 9.37 -21.23 10.91
N MET A 527 10.48 -21.24 10.17
CA MET A 527 11.62 -20.34 10.39
C MET A 527 11.21 -18.87 10.18
N ILE A 528 10.38 -18.58 9.18
CA ILE A 528 9.84 -17.24 8.93
C ILE A 528 8.94 -16.78 10.10
N TYR A 529 8.07 -17.66 10.61
CA TYR A 529 7.20 -17.37 11.75
C TYR A 529 7.99 -17.03 13.03
N GLU A 530 9.01 -17.83 13.36
CA GLU A 530 9.90 -17.59 14.51
C GLU A 530 10.66 -16.26 14.37
N SER A 531 11.22 -15.99 13.19
CA SER A 531 11.98 -14.76 12.90
C SER A 531 11.10 -13.51 12.96
N ALA A 532 9.85 -13.63 12.48
CA ALA A 532 8.87 -12.55 12.53
C ALA A 532 8.42 -12.23 13.96
N ILE A 533 8.29 -13.23 14.84
CA ILE A 533 8.03 -13.02 16.28
C ILE A 533 9.17 -12.23 16.92
N LEU A 534 10.41 -12.68 16.76
CA LEU A 534 11.58 -12.06 17.39
C LEU A 534 11.78 -10.59 16.97
N SER A 535 11.31 -10.22 15.79
CA SER A 535 11.49 -8.90 15.19
C SER A 535 10.18 -8.07 15.15
N ASN A 536 9.15 -8.51 15.87
CA ASN A 536 7.81 -7.89 15.94
C ASN A 536 7.17 -7.57 14.55
N ALA A 537 7.35 -8.46 13.58
CA ALA A 537 6.81 -8.33 12.21
C ALA A 537 5.44 -9.02 12.11
N ILE A 538 4.43 -8.43 12.76
CA ILE A 538 3.09 -9.02 12.99
C ILE A 538 2.41 -9.51 11.69
N SER A 539 2.42 -8.71 10.62
CA SER A 539 1.80 -9.09 9.34
C SER A 539 2.41 -10.37 8.74
N LEU A 540 3.76 -10.45 8.74
CA LEU A 540 4.52 -11.59 8.23
C LEU A 540 4.33 -12.82 9.13
N GLN A 541 4.30 -12.64 10.45
CA GLN A 541 3.98 -13.68 11.43
C GLN A 541 2.61 -14.31 11.16
N ILE A 542 1.56 -13.50 11.04
CA ILE A 542 0.19 -14.02 10.82
C ILE A 542 0.10 -14.69 9.45
N ARG A 543 0.73 -14.14 8.40
CA ARG A 543 0.77 -14.78 7.08
C ARG A 543 1.47 -16.14 7.13
N ALA A 544 2.62 -16.25 7.81
CA ALA A 544 3.33 -17.50 7.98
C ALA A 544 2.51 -18.54 8.79
N LEU A 545 1.84 -18.10 9.86
CA LEU A 545 0.92 -18.95 10.64
C LEU A 545 -0.24 -19.49 9.78
N ARG A 546 -0.82 -18.65 8.90
CA ARG A 546 -1.89 -19.09 7.98
C ARG A 546 -1.39 -20.16 7.00
N VAL A 547 -0.16 -20.04 6.49
CA VAL A 547 0.46 -21.07 5.64
C VAL A 547 0.66 -22.38 6.41
N LEU A 548 1.17 -22.33 7.65
CA LEU A 548 1.34 -23.51 8.51
C LEU A 548 0.00 -24.20 8.83
N LEU A 549 -1.04 -23.42 9.17
CA LEU A 549 -2.39 -23.95 9.45
C LEU A 549 -3.02 -24.59 8.20
N ASN A 550 -2.83 -24.01 7.02
CA ASN A 550 -3.32 -24.58 5.77
C ASN A 550 -2.56 -25.86 5.39
N ALA A 551 -1.24 -25.89 5.53
CA ALA A 551 -0.43 -27.09 5.35
C ALA A 551 -0.89 -28.23 6.28
N LYS A 552 -1.12 -27.93 7.57
CA LYS A 552 -1.65 -28.90 8.54
C LYS A 552 -3.01 -29.47 8.12
N LYS A 553 -3.94 -28.63 7.64
CA LYS A 553 -5.26 -29.08 7.11
C LYS A 553 -5.11 -30.00 5.89
N ILE A 554 -4.19 -29.70 4.98
CA ILE A 554 -3.92 -30.53 3.79
C ILE A 554 -3.39 -31.91 4.22
N ILE A 555 -2.39 -31.95 5.11
CA ILE A 555 -1.81 -33.19 5.63
C ILE A 555 -2.86 -34.02 6.40
N GLN A 556 -3.75 -33.37 7.16
CA GLN A 556 -4.85 -34.06 7.86
C GLN A 556 -5.83 -34.70 6.88
N ARG A 557 -6.22 -34.01 5.79
CA ARG A 557 -7.08 -34.58 4.74
C ARG A 557 -6.42 -35.73 4.00
N GLN A 558 -5.12 -35.65 3.72
CA GLN A 558 -4.38 -36.76 3.11
C GLN A 558 -4.42 -38.01 4.00
N LYS A 559 -4.16 -37.87 5.31
CA LYS A 559 -4.25 -38.98 6.27
C LYS A 559 -5.66 -39.56 6.41
N GLN A 560 -6.71 -38.73 6.28
CA GLN A 560 -8.09 -39.22 6.25
C GLN A 560 -8.36 -40.06 4.99
N MET A 561 -7.98 -39.57 3.81
CA MET A 561 -8.13 -40.31 2.54
C MET A 561 -7.30 -41.61 2.49
N GLU A 562 -6.15 -41.66 3.17
CA GLU A 562 -5.36 -42.90 3.30
C GLU A 562 -6.05 -43.92 4.21
N ASN A 563 -6.67 -43.49 5.31
CA ASN A 563 -7.43 -44.35 6.21
C ASN A 563 -8.78 -44.82 5.64
N GLU A 564 -9.36 -44.07 4.68
CA GLU A 564 -10.63 -44.41 4.02
C GLU A 564 -10.46 -45.35 2.81
N ARG A 565 -9.23 -45.74 2.44
CA ARG A 565 -9.02 -46.80 1.44
C ARG A 565 -9.45 -48.16 1.99
N PRO A 566 -10.41 -48.86 1.35
CA PRO A 566 -10.88 -50.14 1.85
C PRO A 566 -9.78 -51.21 1.75
N ALA A 567 -9.57 -51.94 2.85
CA ALA A 567 -8.68 -53.08 2.91
C ALA A 567 -9.27 -54.30 2.17
N ASN A 568 -9.25 -54.26 0.84
CA ASN A 568 -9.63 -55.40 0.00
C ASN A 568 -8.79 -55.42 -1.28
N LEU A 569 -7.66 -56.15 -1.22
CA LEU A 569 -7.03 -56.86 -2.33
C LEU A 569 -5.92 -57.75 -1.72
N SER A 570 -6.21 -59.04 -1.56
CA SER A 570 -5.25 -60.03 -1.08
C SER A 570 -4.17 -60.32 -2.13
N PRO A 571 -2.92 -60.62 -1.73
CA PRO A 571 -1.84 -60.85 -2.68
C PRO A 571 -1.91 -62.26 -3.27
N THR A 572 -2.27 -62.38 -4.55
CA THR A 572 -2.01 -63.61 -5.31
C THR A 572 -0.55 -63.66 -5.75
N THR A 573 0.18 -64.62 -5.17
CA THR A 573 1.55 -64.94 -5.56
C THR A 573 1.65 -65.34 -7.03
N ARG A 574 2.47 -64.61 -7.80
CA ARG A 574 3.19 -65.18 -8.94
C ARG A 574 4.62 -64.65 -8.97
N THR A 575 5.54 -65.59 -9.11
CA THR A 575 6.99 -65.39 -9.13
C THR A 575 7.48 -64.92 -10.49
N ASP A 576 8.29 -63.88 -10.54
CA ASP A 576 9.37 -63.73 -11.54
C ASP A 576 10.46 -62.78 -11.02
N PRO A 577 11.76 -63.17 -10.99
CA PRO A 577 12.78 -62.45 -10.23
C PRO A 577 13.69 -61.56 -11.11
N HIS A 578 13.17 -60.53 -11.78
CA HIS A 578 14.03 -59.49 -12.38
C HIS A 578 13.37 -58.09 -12.43
N SER A 579 13.73 -57.22 -11.49
CA SER A 579 14.00 -55.77 -11.65
C SER A 579 13.88 -55.03 -10.31
N THR A 580 15.02 -54.72 -9.68
CA THR A 580 15.04 -53.82 -8.51
C THR A 580 15.50 -52.43 -8.94
N SER A 581 14.89 -51.39 -8.37
CA SER A 581 15.15 -49.96 -8.56
C SER A 581 14.64 -49.30 -9.86
N ARG A 582 13.38 -48.80 -9.81
CA ARG A 582 12.98 -47.44 -10.25
C ARG A 582 11.49 -47.21 -9.97
N PHE A 583 11.17 -46.81 -8.73
CA PHE A 583 9.84 -46.28 -8.36
C PHE A 583 9.95 -45.16 -7.31
N LEU A 584 10.69 -44.11 -7.66
CA LEU A 584 10.67 -42.80 -6.99
C LEU A 584 10.75 -41.68 -8.04
N GLN A 585 9.81 -41.68 -8.99
CA GLN A 585 9.58 -40.57 -9.92
C GLN A 585 8.25 -40.76 -10.66
N LYS A 586 7.14 -40.27 -10.07
CA LYS A 586 5.85 -39.97 -10.73
C LYS A 586 4.83 -39.41 -9.72
N TYR A 587 5.08 -38.20 -9.22
CA TYR A 587 4.05 -37.29 -8.68
C TYR A 587 4.54 -35.82 -8.70
N GLU A 588 5.16 -35.41 -9.81
CA GLU A 588 5.55 -34.02 -10.10
C GLU A 588 5.16 -33.63 -11.54
N GLN A 589 3.88 -33.80 -11.89
CA GLN A 589 3.31 -33.23 -13.12
C GLN A 589 1.89 -32.72 -12.83
N ASN A 590 1.79 -31.47 -12.38
CA ASN A 590 0.72 -30.52 -12.71
C ASN A 590 0.89 -29.19 -11.94
N GLN A 591 1.96 -28.45 -12.27
CA GLN A 591 1.96 -26.98 -12.27
C GLN A 591 2.80 -26.49 -13.47
N PRO A 592 2.36 -25.45 -14.22
CA PRO A 592 3.08 -24.98 -15.39
C PRO A 592 4.22 -24.04 -14.99
N GLY A 593 5.46 -24.53 -15.06
CA GLY A 593 6.65 -23.69 -15.12
C GLY A 593 7.09 -23.51 -16.56
N PHE A 594 7.26 -22.26 -17.01
CA PHE A 594 7.92 -21.95 -18.28
C PHE A 594 9.26 -21.25 -18.02
N SER A 595 10.31 -21.81 -18.62
CA SER A 595 11.60 -21.14 -18.87
C SER A 595 11.96 -21.32 -20.35
N PRO A 596 12.60 -20.34 -21.00
CA PRO A 596 12.62 -20.24 -22.46
C PRO A 596 13.59 -21.21 -23.12
N SER A 597 13.24 -21.69 -24.31
CA SER A 597 14.10 -22.56 -25.13
C SER A 597 14.61 -21.81 -26.36
N VAL A 598 15.90 -21.45 -26.36
CA VAL A 598 16.60 -21.03 -27.58
C VAL A 598 16.84 -22.26 -28.46
N ARG A 599 16.56 -22.14 -29.77
CA ARG A 599 16.82 -23.20 -30.76
C ARG A 599 18.31 -23.32 -31.07
N THR A 600 18.88 -24.52 -30.91
CA THR A 600 20.05 -24.97 -31.67
C THR A 600 19.92 -26.43 -32.12
N VAL A 601 20.40 -26.69 -33.34
CA VAL A 601 20.29 -27.94 -34.11
C VAL A 601 21.52 -28.83 -33.84
N PRO A 602 21.44 -30.18 -33.89
CA PRO A 602 22.42 -31.05 -33.22
C PRO A 602 23.62 -31.44 -34.09
N ARG A 603 24.71 -31.90 -33.45
CA ARG A 603 25.70 -32.79 -34.08
C ARG A 603 26.30 -33.82 -33.13
N SER A 604 26.52 -34.99 -33.73
CA SER A 604 26.89 -36.31 -33.22
C SER A 604 28.25 -36.49 -32.53
N ASN A 605 28.30 -37.49 -31.64
CA ASN A 605 29.35 -38.50 -31.39
C ASN A 605 30.84 -38.09 -31.46
N THR A 606 31.64 -38.41 -30.41
CA THR A 606 32.44 -39.66 -30.34
C THR A 606 33.32 -39.78 -29.07
N LEU A 607 33.57 -41.03 -28.64
CA LEU A 607 34.80 -41.59 -28.02
C LEU A 607 35.46 -40.81 -26.85
N SER A 608 35.35 -41.24 -25.58
CA SER A 608 36.10 -42.34 -24.93
C SER A 608 37.64 -42.14 -24.84
N PHE A 609 38.20 -42.13 -23.63
CA PHE A 609 39.09 -43.19 -23.14
C PHE A 609 39.42 -43.05 -21.64
N ASN A 610 39.81 -44.17 -21.01
CA ASN A 610 40.13 -44.30 -19.59
C ASN A 610 41.51 -43.72 -19.23
N SER A 611 41.71 -43.35 -17.96
CA SER A 611 42.67 -44.08 -17.10
C SER A 611 42.59 -43.69 -15.62
N SER A 612 42.92 -44.66 -14.78
CA SER A 612 42.97 -44.60 -13.32
C SER A 612 44.40 -44.78 -12.83
N THR A 613 44.75 -44.21 -11.66
CA THR A 613 45.78 -44.67 -10.68
C THR A 613 46.07 -43.51 -9.71
N HIS A 614 46.59 -43.66 -8.50
CA HIS A 614 46.50 -44.63 -7.40
C HIS A 614 47.41 -44.07 -6.28
N HIS A 615 46.95 -44.09 -5.03
CA HIS A 615 47.74 -44.32 -3.80
C HIS A 615 48.90 -43.41 -3.29
N ASN A 616 48.71 -42.99 -2.03
CA ASN A 616 49.55 -43.27 -0.83
C ASN A 616 50.51 -42.22 -0.21
N ARG A 617 50.15 -41.88 1.05
CA ARG A 617 50.94 -41.87 2.32
C ARG A 617 52.25 -41.08 2.46
N THR A 618 52.29 -40.36 3.58
CA THR A 618 53.40 -39.67 4.28
C THR A 618 54.54 -40.59 4.75
N PRO A 619 55.73 -40.03 5.07
CA PRO A 619 56.05 -39.85 6.50
C PRO A 619 56.78 -38.53 6.88
N SER A 620 57.06 -38.38 8.18
CA SER A 620 57.45 -37.16 8.93
C SER A 620 58.96 -36.82 9.01
N GLN A 621 59.29 -35.55 9.28
CA GLN A 621 60.51 -35.14 10.00
C GLN A 621 60.24 -34.05 11.06
N LYS A 622 61.09 -33.99 12.09
CA LYS A 622 61.01 -33.07 13.25
C LYS A 622 61.87 -31.82 13.05
N SER A 623 61.46 -30.68 13.62
CA SER A 623 62.35 -29.62 14.12
C SER A 623 61.73 -28.96 15.37
N ILE A 624 62.52 -28.17 16.12
CA ILE A 624 62.34 -27.95 17.57
C ILE A 624 62.58 -26.46 17.93
N ILE A 625 61.65 -25.87 18.72
CA ILE A 625 61.78 -24.65 19.58
C ILE A 625 61.90 -23.28 18.85
N PRO A 626 61.45 -22.12 19.43
CA PRO A 626 60.84 -21.89 20.76
C PRO A 626 59.39 -21.38 20.77
N GLU A 627 58.76 -21.49 21.94
CA GLU A 627 57.47 -20.87 22.28
C GLU A 627 57.60 -19.38 22.62
N SER A 628 56.56 -18.59 22.32
CA SER A 628 56.33 -17.25 22.84
C SER A 628 55.10 -17.24 23.76
N PRO A 629 55.07 -16.45 24.85
CA PRO A 629 54.00 -16.52 25.85
C PRO A 629 52.62 -16.09 25.30
N PRO A 630 51.52 -16.55 25.90
CA PRO A 630 50.17 -16.26 25.41
C PRO A 630 49.82 -14.78 25.58
N SER A 631 49.45 -14.13 24.48
CA SER A 631 48.91 -12.78 24.49
C SER A 631 47.54 -12.74 25.20
N THR A 632 47.40 -11.83 26.17
CA THR A 632 46.11 -11.52 26.81
C THR A 632 45.06 -11.09 25.77
N PRO A 633 43.77 -11.42 25.97
CA PRO A 633 42.72 -11.05 25.03
C PRO A 633 42.53 -9.53 25.01
N GLY A 634 42.85 -8.91 23.87
CA GLY A 634 42.68 -7.48 23.66
C GLY A 634 41.21 -7.05 23.75
N LYS A 635 40.96 -5.89 24.36
CA LYS A 635 39.61 -5.29 24.45
C LYS A 635 39.20 -4.71 23.08
N THR A 636 38.44 -5.47 22.30
CA THR A 636 37.80 -4.95 21.07
C THR A 636 36.65 -4.00 21.40
N MET A 637 36.36 -3.04 20.50
CA MET A 637 35.14 -2.23 20.61
C MET A 637 33.93 -3.15 20.43
N LYS A 638 33.15 -3.33 21.49
CA LYS A 638 31.88 -4.05 21.45
C LYS A 638 30.76 -3.09 21.09
N LEU A 639 29.90 -3.51 20.17
CA LEU A 639 28.62 -2.85 19.93
C LEU A 639 27.81 -2.86 21.24
N PRO A 640 27.13 -1.76 21.61
CA PRO A 640 26.35 -1.72 22.84
C PRO A 640 25.26 -2.79 22.85
N ASN A 641 25.11 -3.48 23.97
CA ASN A 641 24.03 -4.44 24.19
C ASN A 641 22.69 -3.71 24.25
N PHE A 642 21.99 -3.61 23.11
CA PHE A 642 20.63 -3.10 23.07
C PHE A 642 19.70 -4.05 23.84
N ARG A 643 18.93 -3.50 24.78
CA ARG A 643 18.00 -4.26 25.61
C ARG A 643 16.94 -4.93 24.74
N ILE A 644 16.89 -6.25 24.77
CA ILE A 644 15.69 -7.02 24.40
C ILE A 644 14.53 -6.46 25.25
N ARG A 645 13.47 -5.97 24.61
CA ARG A 645 12.23 -5.58 25.31
C ARG A 645 11.52 -6.82 25.84
N GLN A 646 11.92 -7.28 27.02
CA GLN A 646 11.11 -8.22 27.79
C GLN A 646 9.83 -7.50 28.25
N THR A 647 8.68 -8.06 27.90
CA THR A 647 7.37 -7.66 28.41
C THR A 647 7.28 -8.00 29.89
N SER A 648 7.52 -7.03 30.78
CA SER A 648 7.43 -7.21 32.22
C SER A 648 5.98 -7.01 32.70
N ASN A 649 5.27 -8.12 32.90
CA ASN A 649 4.19 -8.17 33.88
C ASN A 649 4.82 -8.35 35.27
N SER A 650 4.59 -7.41 36.19
CA SER A 650 4.83 -7.63 37.63
C SER A 650 4.07 -6.59 38.47
N ASP A 651 2.93 -7.01 39.02
CA ASP A 651 2.31 -6.36 40.19
C ASP A 651 2.82 -7.03 41.48
N ASN A 652 2.77 -6.27 42.59
CA ASN A 652 3.06 -6.65 43.99
C ASN A 652 4.55 -6.98 44.30
N GLU A 653 5.17 -6.46 45.36
CA GLU A 653 4.64 -6.17 46.70
C GLU A 653 5.17 -4.85 47.33
N SER A 654 4.46 -4.35 48.34
CA SER A 654 4.93 -3.36 49.33
C SER A 654 5.23 -4.09 50.66
N PRO A 655 5.95 -3.49 51.64
CA PRO A 655 5.17 -2.89 52.75
C PRO A 655 5.85 -1.77 53.59
N ILE A 656 5.04 -1.23 54.55
CA ILE A 656 5.38 -0.56 55.83
C ILE A 656 5.38 0.99 55.92
N SER A 657 4.22 1.52 56.37
CA SER A 657 3.98 2.65 57.32
C SER A 657 4.54 4.07 57.00
N SER A 658 3.87 5.20 57.26
CA SER A 658 2.64 5.54 58.02
C SER A 658 2.08 6.91 57.49
N ALA A 659 1.01 7.56 57.97
CA ALA A 659 0.13 7.34 59.14
C ALA A 659 -1.31 7.89 58.91
N THR A 660 -2.15 7.68 59.93
CA THR A 660 -3.40 8.36 60.32
C THR A 660 -3.81 9.68 59.63
N SER A 661 -5.02 9.75 59.05
CA SER A 661 -6.26 10.02 59.82
C SER A 661 -7.55 10.04 58.96
N SER A 662 -8.64 9.54 59.55
CA SER A 662 -10.04 9.62 59.09
C SER A 662 -10.90 9.94 60.32
N PRO A 663 -12.25 10.04 60.30
CA PRO A 663 -13.21 10.02 59.18
C PRO A 663 -14.34 11.10 59.28
N LYS A 664 -15.27 11.19 58.30
CA LYS A 664 -16.72 10.88 58.46
C LYS A 664 -17.67 11.51 57.41
N LEU A 665 -18.49 10.63 56.84
CA LEU A 665 -19.95 10.69 56.61
C LEU A 665 -20.60 11.72 55.66
N THR A 666 -21.58 11.17 54.92
CA THR A 666 -22.65 11.75 54.09
C THR A 666 -23.84 12.20 54.99
N PRO A 667 -25.07 12.59 54.51
CA PRO A 667 -25.64 12.63 53.15
C PRO A 667 -26.58 13.83 52.80
N SER A 668 -27.19 13.78 51.59
CA SER A 668 -28.47 14.42 51.19
C SER A 668 -28.51 15.96 51.09
N SER A 669 -29.20 16.62 50.14
CA SER A 669 -30.57 16.37 49.65
C SER A 669 -30.87 17.25 48.41
N SER A 670 -32.04 17.04 47.79
CA SER A 670 -32.53 17.75 46.60
C SER A 670 -33.31 19.04 46.92
N THR A 671 -33.28 20.04 46.02
CA THR A 671 -34.53 20.76 45.66
C THR A 671 -34.45 21.54 44.35
N THR A 672 -35.60 21.58 43.67
CA THR A 672 -35.91 22.28 42.42
C THR A 672 -36.12 23.78 42.62
N LYS A 673 -35.87 24.60 41.59
CA LYS A 673 -36.78 25.71 41.20
C LYS A 673 -36.55 26.19 39.77
N GLN A 674 -37.66 26.41 39.06
CA GLN A 674 -37.73 27.06 37.75
C GLN A 674 -37.70 28.59 37.91
N HIS A 675 -37.32 29.35 36.87
CA HIS A 675 -38.09 30.55 36.46
C HIS A 675 -37.74 31.06 35.05
N THR A 676 -38.74 31.01 34.16
CA THR A 676 -39.14 31.98 33.11
C THR A 676 -38.14 32.84 32.30
N LEU A 677 -38.35 32.83 30.97
CA LEU A 677 -37.86 33.77 29.94
C LEU A 677 -38.35 35.23 30.17
N PRO A 678 -37.80 36.23 29.46
CA PRO A 678 -38.49 36.67 28.23
C PRO A 678 -37.60 37.06 27.02
N VAL A 679 -38.28 37.29 25.89
CA VAL A 679 -37.80 37.60 24.53
C VAL A 679 -37.35 39.08 24.36
N LYS A 680 -36.37 39.32 23.48
CA LYS A 680 -36.22 40.48 22.55
C LYS A 680 -34.99 40.18 21.64
N SER A 681 -35.07 40.04 20.32
CA SER A 681 -35.53 40.96 19.27
C SER A 681 -34.79 42.29 19.21
N HIS A 682 -33.77 42.40 18.35
CA HIS A 682 -33.32 43.67 17.80
C HIS A 682 -32.96 43.50 16.32
N SER A 683 -33.51 44.38 15.50
CA SER A 683 -33.23 44.53 14.08
C SER A 683 -32.84 45.97 13.78
N SER A 684 -32.33 46.18 12.56
CA SER A 684 -32.38 47.41 11.75
C SER A 684 -31.30 48.49 11.89
N PHE A 685 -31.12 49.16 10.74
CA PHE A 685 -30.35 50.38 10.43
C PHE A 685 -28.82 50.27 10.33
N TRP A 686 -28.32 50.27 9.08
CA TRP A 686 -28.06 51.56 8.41
C TRP A 686 -28.58 51.56 6.96
N ARG A 687 -29.18 52.68 6.56
CA ARG A 687 -29.53 53.03 5.19
C ARG A 687 -28.92 54.41 4.99
N ASN A 688 -28.21 54.65 3.90
CA ASN A 688 -28.14 56.01 3.39
C ASN A 688 -28.19 56.02 1.87
N ASN A 689 -29.03 56.90 1.35
CA ASN A 689 -29.30 57.06 -0.07
C ASN A 689 -28.37 58.16 -0.62
N ASN A 690 -28.12 58.14 -1.92
CA ASN A 690 -28.23 59.40 -2.67
C ASN A 690 -28.73 59.16 -4.10
N ASN A 691 -29.69 59.99 -4.51
CA ASN A 691 -30.42 59.88 -5.78
C ASN A 691 -29.76 60.69 -6.90
N ASN A 692 -30.15 60.37 -8.14
CA ASN A 692 -30.44 61.25 -9.30
C ASN A 692 -29.72 60.81 -10.59
N ASN A 693 -30.32 60.87 -11.78
CA ASN A 693 -31.74 60.83 -12.17
C ASN A 693 -31.85 60.58 -13.69
N ASN A 694 -33.00 60.05 -14.16
CA ASN A 694 -33.57 60.26 -15.51
C ASN A 694 -32.71 60.06 -16.79
N ASN A 695 -32.99 59.04 -17.63
CA ASN A 695 -33.95 59.18 -18.74
C ASN A 695 -34.03 57.98 -19.72
N GLN A 696 -35.26 57.80 -20.18
CA GLN A 696 -35.90 56.84 -21.10
C GLN A 696 -35.37 56.74 -22.57
N PRO A 697 -35.94 55.88 -23.45
CA PRO A 697 -35.18 55.01 -24.38
C PRO A 697 -35.37 55.32 -25.88
N LYS A 698 -34.78 54.50 -26.78
CA LYS A 698 -35.38 54.16 -28.10
C LYS A 698 -34.74 52.99 -28.87
N ASN A 699 -35.57 52.41 -29.74
CA ASN A 699 -35.32 51.29 -30.68
C ASN A 699 -34.40 51.64 -31.86
N SER A 700 -33.68 50.64 -32.39
CA SER A 700 -33.71 50.16 -33.81
C SER A 700 -32.52 49.21 -34.05
N GLN A 701 -32.68 47.91 -34.30
CA GLN A 701 -33.04 47.25 -35.58
C GLN A 701 -32.09 47.49 -36.78
N LEU A 702 -31.82 46.37 -37.48
CA LEU A 702 -31.35 46.17 -38.86
C LEU A 702 -29.82 46.13 -39.17
N GLU A 703 -29.42 44.89 -39.51
CA GLU A 703 -28.77 44.48 -40.78
C GLU A 703 -27.23 44.45 -40.99
N ASN A 704 -26.80 43.19 -41.19
CA ASN A 704 -26.05 42.65 -42.34
C ASN A 704 -24.60 43.09 -42.64
N LYS A 705 -23.76 42.04 -42.50
CA LYS A 705 -22.77 41.53 -43.46
C LYS A 705 -21.32 42.06 -43.37
N PRO A 706 -20.35 41.23 -43.85
CA PRO A 706 -19.01 41.20 -43.26
C PRO A 706 -17.97 41.92 -44.11
N SER A 707 -16.83 42.22 -43.51
CA SER A 707 -15.58 42.44 -44.25
C SER A 707 -14.42 41.71 -43.57
N LYS A 708 -13.67 40.96 -44.39
CA LYS A 708 -12.33 40.51 -44.04
C LYS A 708 -11.41 41.72 -44.02
N SER A 709 -10.46 41.78 -43.10
CA SER A 709 -9.19 42.47 -43.34
C SER A 709 -8.05 41.64 -42.75
N GLU A 710 -7.09 41.31 -43.61
CA GLU A 710 -5.78 40.82 -43.17
C GLU A 710 -4.98 42.03 -42.67
N GLY A 711 -4.34 41.89 -41.52
CA GLY A 711 -3.50 42.93 -40.92
C GLY A 711 -2.27 42.30 -40.30
N THR A 712 -1.14 42.37 -40.99
CA THR A 712 0.13 41.76 -40.58
C THR A 712 0.90 42.62 -39.58
N ALA A 713 1.75 41.92 -38.80
CA ALA A 713 2.86 42.44 -37.99
C ALA A 713 2.53 43.27 -36.73
N ARG A 714 3.03 42.78 -35.59
CA ARG A 714 4.37 43.16 -35.10
C ARG A 714 4.92 42.20 -34.05
N LEU A 715 6.24 41.93 -34.12
CA LEU A 715 6.99 41.33 -33.02
C LEU A 715 7.05 42.30 -31.84
N GLY A 716 6.99 41.75 -30.63
CA GLY A 716 7.24 42.46 -29.37
C GLY A 716 7.98 41.57 -28.38
N THR A 717 9.27 41.35 -28.60
CA THR A 717 10.17 40.82 -27.55
C THR A 717 10.52 41.93 -26.57
N PHE A 718 10.41 41.70 -25.25
CA PHE A 718 11.51 41.93 -24.29
C PHE A 718 11.19 41.43 -22.85
N ASN A 719 12.25 40.94 -22.22
CA ASN A 719 12.40 40.32 -20.89
C ASN A 719 11.89 41.11 -19.67
N PHE A 720 11.73 40.42 -18.52
CA PHE A 720 12.47 40.64 -17.25
C PHE A 720 12.24 39.39 -16.34
N LEU A 721 13.26 38.56 -16.01
CA LEU A 721 14.08 38.61 -14.79
C LEU A 721 13.24 38.75 -13.50
N HIS A 722 12.99 37.70 -12.72
CA HIS A 722 13.92 36.95 -11.84
C HIS A 722 14.69 37.86 -10.86
N ASN A 723 14.36 37.75 -9.57
CA ASN A 723 15.23 38.15 -8.46
C ASN A 723 14.93 37.31 -7.22
N TYR A 724 15.99 36.74 -6.65
CA TYR A 724 16.02 36.12 -5.31
C TYR A 724 16.41 37.18 -4.28
N ASN A 725 15.84 37.08 -3.08
CA ASN A 725 16.52 37.21 -1.79
C ASN A 725 15.62 36.62 -0.70
#